data_AF-A0A2M8H2B2-F1
#
_entry.id   AF-A0A2M8H2B2-F1
#
_cell.length_a   1.000
_cell.length_b   1.000
_cell.length_c   1.000
_cell.angle_alpha   90.00
_cell.angle_beta   90.00
_cell.angle_gamma   90.00
#
_symmetry.space_group_name_H-M   'P 1'
#
loop_
_entity.id
_entity.type
_entity.pdbx_description
1 polymer ?
#
loop_
_entity_poly.entity_id
_entity_poly.type
_entity_poly.pdbx_seq_one_letter_code
_entity_poly.pdbx_strand_id
1 'polypeptide(L)'
;MNPYVLLYLENDPAATESFKNELEPLTTHFDLFCISSPDEAESLMTQIQQQEQTVAMLVTTSDKSLSGAEFLGKTVKLSHCQNSRTVLICEKNDTAPIITAINEGHLNYCLTRPFNAGVLLETATRELTTFILSLKQEDWLHYSSVLDQSRILSAHIEQRVGSYQPGFIHDFHELSDSYLADKVIGALLHFFSEKDETNACRTYSPDHLLTVEGEPNRFLWFIVEGEVALYKTDDTGIQREVVRHTKGNIVGGMSFVTGERSFSTGVTLTRTKVIKLDKDVFSQVMHSNSELLPLFTNLLLRHFNRRLQRSICTKMELQKTLESLESAHQQLIEREKMAMLGQLVAGVAHELNNPVAAILRGADTLTTRLDELIHSPLPESHQELGTHILRAAMQSRPMSTSEIRQKSKDILTQVGDKQLAKKIVQLGLHRDLQEILQLSRESRSLNNTVSGLEKYHITGSTLRSIQVCAKRIADMVKSLKGYARPDDEKMHKVDIHEGIEDTLVIFENRLKLHQVIKEYQPLPEILCLPIALQQVWTNLISNAIDAFPEKGCLKISTETARKHAKNFARIIFEDNGHGIPEEKRKQIFELNYTTKKEGNFGLGIGLSVCQQIMAQHGGWIEVESSPEEYTRMIVWLPFEQNNPIHLTNPNKEK
;
A
#
# COMPACT_ATOMS: atom_id res chain seq x y z
N MET A 1 12.17 43.99 7.33
CA MET A 1 12.73 44.08 5.98
C MET A 1 13.88 43.12 5.95
N ASN A 2 13.77 42.11 5.09
CA ASN A 2 14.76 41.07 4.97
C ASN A 2 15.90 41.54 4.06
N PRO A 3 17.13 41.01 4.19
CA PRO A 3 18.24 41.38 3.31
C PRO A 3 18.07 40.84 1.88
N TYR A 4 17.20 39.85 1.69
CA TYR A 4 17.02 39.13 0.44
C TYR A 4 15.60 39.19 -0.10
N VAL A 5 15.52 39.24 -1.43
CA VAL A 5 14.27 39.45 -2.16
C VAL A 5 14.00 38.31 -3.15
N LEU A 6 12.72 37.91 -3.22
CA LEU A 6 12.16 37.01 -4.23
C LEU A 6 11.34 37.84 -5.21
N LEU A 7 11.72 37.79 -6.49
CA LEU A 7 11.00 38.48 -7.56
C LEU A 7 10.24 37.47 -8.42
N TYR A 8 8.95 37.73 -8.63
CA TYR A 8 8.12 36.97 -9.55
C TYR A 8 7.52 37.87 -10.62
N LEU A 9 7.77 37.55 -11.88
CA LEU A 9 7.19 38.24 -13.03
C LEU A 9 6.10 37.37 -13.65
N GLU A 10 4.85 37.82 -13.51
CA GLU A 10 3.66 37.13 -14.02
C GLU A 10 2.53 38.14 -14.24
N ASN A 11 1.86 38.05 -15.39
CA ASN A 11 0.77 38.97 -15.75
C ASN A 11 -0.62 38.44 -15.38
N ASP A 12 -0.74 37.14 -15.08
CA ASP A 12 -1.98 36.53 -14.60
C ASP A 12 -2.17 36.75 -13.08
N PRO A 13 -3.22 37.47 -12.65
CA PRO A 13 -3.52 37.69 -11.24
C PRO A 13 -3.74 36.39 -10.46
N ALA A 14 -4.34 35.36 -11.08
CA ALA A 14 -4.62 34.09 -10.42
C ALA A 14 -3.34 33.31 -10.15
N ALA A 15 -2.42 33.28 -11.12
CA ALA A 15 -1.09 32.69 -10.94
C ALA A 15 -0.24 33.46 -9.91
N THR A 16 -0.39 34.78 -9.85
CA THR A 16 0.27 35.63 -8.84
C THR A 16 -0.20 35.32 -7.42
N GLU A 17 -1.51 35.16 -7.22
CA GLU A 17 -2.07 34.80 -5.91
C GLU A 17 -1.67 33.38 -5.49
N SER A 18 -1.67 32.43 -6.44
CA SER A 18 -1.15 31.08 -6.20
C SER A 18 0.32 31.08 -5.79
N PHE A 19 1.16 31.88 -6.45
CA PHE A 19 2.59 32.01 -6.13
C PHE A 19 2.81 32.55 -4.72
N LYS A 20 2.06 33.59 -4.33
CA LYS A 20 2.13 34.17 -2.98
C LYS A 20 1.74 33.16 -1.90
N ASN A 21 0.67 32.41 -2.12
CA ASN A 21 0.21 31.40 -1.17
C ASN A 21 1.19 30.24 -1.04
N GLU A 22 1.79 29.79 -2.15
CA GLU A 22 2.71 28.66 -2.13
C GLU A 22 4.08 29.01 -1.50
N LEU A 23 4.54 30.26 -1.63
CA LEU A 23 5.80 30.73 -1.05
C LEU A 23 5.64 31.53 0.26
N GLU A 24 4.42 31.61 0.82
CA GLU A 24 4.15 32.22 2.12
C GLU A 24 5.14 31.77 3.22
N PRO A 25 5.52 30.48 3.34
CA PRO A 25 6.47 30.04 4.36
C PRO A 25 7.85 30.72 4.28
N LEU A 26 8.26 31.15 3.08
CA LEU A 26 9.55 31.80 2.84
C LEU A 26 9.58 33.29 3.26
N THR A 27 8.40 33.92 3.42
CA THR A 27 8.29 35.36 3.70
C THR A 27 8.85 35.78 5.06
N THR A 28 9.04 34.82 5.96
CA THR A 28 9.68 35.03 7.26
C THR A 28 11.12 35.54 7.13
N HIS A 29 11.83 35.16 6.05
CA HIS A 29 13.26 35.44 5.85
C HIS A 29 13.58 36.07 4.48
N PHE A 30 12.60 36.17 3.59
CA PHE A 30 12.73 36.76 2.27
C PHE A 30 11.56 37.72 1.99
N ASP A 31 11.83 38.89 1.41
CA ASP A 31 10.76 39.80 0.98
C ASP A 31 10.28 39.39 -0.42
N LEU A 32 8.97 39.25 -0.62
CA LEU A 32 8.39 38.73 -1.87
C LEU A 32 7.68 39.85 -2.65
N PHE A 33 8.10 40.07 -3.89
CA PHE A 33 7.47 41.02 -4.80
C PHE A 33 6.99 40.33 -6.08
N CYS A 34 5.75 40.63 -6.46
CA CYS A 34 5.16 40.20 -7.71
C CYS A 34 4.98 41.40 -8.63
N ILE A 35 5.37 41.24 -9.89
CA ILE A 35 5.44 42.31 -10.87
C ILE A 35 4.63 41.86 -12.09
N SER A 36 3.80 42.77 -12.62
CA SER A 36 2.92 42.44 -13.76
C SER A 36 3.50 42.87 -15.11
N SER A 37 4.50 43.76 -15.10
CA SER A 37 5.16 44.26 -16.31
C SER A 37 6.67 44.50 -16.13
N PRO A 38 7.48 44.40 -17.21
CA PRO A 38 8.90 44.75 -17.15
C PRO A 38 9.18 46.20 -16.70
N ASP A 39 8.31 47.15 -17.00
CA ASP A 39 8.48 48.57 -16.62
C ASP A 39 8.33 48.78 -15.10
N GLU A 40 7.43 48.03 -14.44
CA GLU A 40 7.32 48.01 -12.98
C GLU A 40 8.58 47.45 -12.32
N ALA A 41 9.28 46.53 -13.00
CA ALA A 41 10.51 45.95 -12.48
C ALA A 41 11.63 47.00 -12.38
N GLU A 42 11.77 47.93 -13.32
CA GLU A 42 12.82 48.98 -13.23
C GLU A 42 12.61 49.90 -12.01
N SER A 43 11.36 50.25 -11.72
CA SER A 43 11.01 51.05 -10.53
C SER A 43 11.31 50.29 -9.23
N LEU A 44 10.94 49.00 -9.17
CA LEU A 44 11.20 48.16 -8.01
C LEU A 44 12.70 47.90 -7.80
N MET A 45 13.48 47.76 -8.87
CA MET A 45 14.93 47.62 -8.77
C MET A 45 15.59 48.86 -8.18
N THR A 46 15.06 50.05 -8.51
CA THR A 46 15.51 51.31 -7.90
C THR A 46 15.20 51.33 -6.40
N GLN A 47 14.07 50.78 -5.97
CA GLN A 47 13.74 50.63 -4.54
C GLN A 47 14.64 49.62 -3.83
N ILE A 48 14.86 48.44 -4.42
CA ILE A 48 15.75 47.39 -3.88
C ILE A 48 17.16 47.96 -3.69
N GLN A 49 17.65 48.76 -4.64
CA GLN A 49 18.93 49.44 -4.55
C GLN A 49 18.97 50.49 -3.43
N GLN A 50 17.92 51.30 -3.27
CA GLN A 50 17.83 52.30 -2.18
C GLN A 50 17.75 51.64 -0.79
N GLN A 51 17.26 50.41 -0.72
CA GLN A 51 17.08 49.64 0.51
C GLN A 51 18.26 48.70 0.81
N GLU A 52 19.33 48.72 0.00
CA GLU A 52 20.50 47.82 0.11
C GLU A 52 20.14 46.32 0.11
N GLN A 53 19.03 45.94 -0.51
CA GLN A 53 18.59 44.54 -0.62
C GLN A 53 19.23 43.84 -1.82
N THR A 54 19.38 42.51 -1.72
CA THR A 54 19.89 41.68 -2.81
C THR A 54 18.82 40.72 -3.32
N VAL A 55 18.71 40.55 -4.64
CA VAL A 55 17.78 39.58 -5.22
C VAL A 55 18.36 38.18 -5.07
N ALA A 56 17.69 37.33 -4.28
CA ALA A 56 18.12 35.95 -4.05
C ALA A 56 17.58 35.00 -5.12
N MET A 57 16.35 35.21 -5.59
CA MET A 57 15.75 34.40 -6.65
C MET A 57 14.82 35.25 -7.53
N LEU A 58 14.87 34.98 -8.83
CA LEU A 58 14.01 35.56 -9.85
C LEU A 58 13.26 34.44 -10.58
N VAL A 59 11.94 34.51 -10.54
CA VAL A 59 11.05 33.54 -11.19
C VAL A 59 10.29 34.26 -12.31
N THR A 60 10.34 33.73 -13.53
CA THR A 60 9.63 34.31 -14.69
C THR A 60 8.81 33.25 -15.41
N THR A 61 7.71 33.68 -16.02
CA THR A 61 6.90 32.85 -16.91
C THR A 61 7.16 33.22 -18.38
N SER A 62 7.10 32.23 -19.26
CA SER A 62 7.18 32.46 -20.71
C SER A 62 5.82 32.19 -21.34
N ASP A 63 5.09 33.26 -21.64
CA ASP A 63 3.81 33.23 -22.38
C ASP A 63 3.87 34.21 -23.57
N LYS A 64 2.95 34.11 -24.54
CA LYS A 64 2.93 34.86 -25.81
C LYS A 64 3.00 36.40 -25.68
N SER A 65 2.76 36.94 -24.49
CA SER A 65 2.76 38.38 -24.20
C SER A 65 3.99 38.85 -23.42
N LEU A 66 4.74 37.95 -22.77
CA LEU A 66 5.88 38.28 -21.91
C LEU A 66 7.09 37.44 -22.30
N SER A 67 8.13 38.10 -22.81
CA SER A 67 9.42 37.47 -23.12
C SER A 67 10.23 37.26 -21.82
N GLY A 68 9.79 36.30 -21.00
CA GLY A 68 10.40 36.01 -19.69
C GLY A 68 11.89 35.67 -19.77
N ALA A 69 12.34 35.07 -20.87
CA ALA A 69 13.76 34.76 -21.13
C ALA A 69 14.60 36.04 -21.37
N GLU A 70 14.09 37.00 -22.14
CA GLU A 70 14.79 38.26 -22.41
C GLU A 70 14.88 39.14 -21.15
N PHE A 71 13.85 39.08 -20.29
CA PHE A 71 13.86 39.73 -18.99
C PHE A 71 14.93 39.17 -18.06
N LEU A 72 15.10 37.85 -18.00
CA LEU A 72 16.19 37.22 -17.24
C LEU A 72 17.56 37.72 -17.72
N GLY A 73 17.78 37.76 -19.04
CA GLY A 73 19.06 38.21 -19.62
C GLY A 73 19.39 39.68 -19.37
N LYS A 74 18.39 40.57 -19.28
CA LYS A 74 18.59 41.99 -18.92
C LYS A 74 18.84 42.16 -17.41
N THR A 75 18.09 41.43 -16.59
CA THR A 75 18.04 41.61 -15.14
C THR A 75 19.28 41.05 -14.43
N VAL A 76 19.81 39.91 -14.87
CA VAL A 76 21.01 39.27 -14.28
C VAL A 76 22.28 40.13 -14.44
N LYS A 77 22.31 41.05 -15.41
CA LYS A 77 23.44 41.97 -15.64
C LYS A 77 23.56 43.08 -14.60
N LEU A 78 22.52 43.32 -13.81
CA LEU A 78 22.52 44.33 -12.74
C LEU A 78 23.32 43.82 -11.53
N SER A 79 24.11 44.71 -10.91
CA SER A 79 25.04 44.36 -9.81
C SER A 79 24.38 43.64 -8.62
N HIS A 80 23.11 43.93 -8.34
CA HIS A 80 22.34 43.36 -7.22
C HIS A 80 21.64 42.03 -7.56
N CYS A 81 21.83 41.53 -8.79
CA CYS A 81 21.24 40.28 -9.30
C CYS A 81 22.28 39.28 -9.84
N GLN A 82 23.58 39.62 -9.82
CA GLN A 82 24.63 38.80 -10.43
C GLN A 82 24.75 37.39 -9.85
N ASN A 83 24.38 37.22 -8.57
CA ASN A 83 24.39 35.92 -7.90
C ASN A 83 22.97 35.34 -7.70
N SER A 84 21.93 35.98 -8.23
CA SER A 84 20.55 35.54 -8.05
C SER A 84 20.30 34.18 -8.73
N ARG A 85 19.38 33.39 -8.16
CA ARG A 85 18.94 32.14 -8.76
C ARG A 85 17.78 32.40 -9.71
N THR A 86 17.88 31.95 -10.96
CA THR A 86 16.84 32.18 -11.96
C THR A 86 16.04 30.91 -12.25
N VAL A 87 14.72 31.04 -12.19
CA VAL A 87 13.77 29.96 -12.47
C VAL A 87 12.82 30.39 -13.58
N LEU A 88 12.71 29.59 -14.64
CA LEU A 88 11.81 29.83 -15.76
C LEU A 88 10.66 28.81 -15.74
N ILE A 89 9.42 29.30 -15.88
CA ILE A 89 8.22 28.46 -15.99
C ILE A 89 7.71 28.49 -17.44
N CYS A 90 7.66 27.32 -18.09
CA CYS A 90 7.25 27.17 -19.50
C CYS A 90 6.02 26.27 -19.67
N GLU A 91 5.27 26.46 -20.76
CA GLU A 91 4.23 25.51 -21.17
C GLU A 91 4.82 24.29 -21.90
N LYS A 92 4.18 23.13 -21.75
CA LYS A 92 4.66 21.81 -22.22
C LYS A 92 5.05 21.72 -23.71
N ASN A 93 4.57 22.64 -24.55
CA ASN A 93 4.77 22.63 -26.00
C ASN A 93 5.72 23.72 -26.53
N ASP A 94 6.33 24.54 -25.66
CA ASP A 94 7.20 25.65 -26.10
C ASP A 94 8.66 25.46 -25.64
N THR A 95 9.51 24.95 -26.54
CA THR A 95 10.92 24.67 -26.27
C THR A 95 11.86 25.82 -26.67
N ALA A 96 11.38 26.81 -27.44
CA ALA A 96 12.20 27.90 -27.92
C ALA A 96 12.73 28.83 -26.80
N PRO A 97 11.93 29.22 -25.77
CA PRO A 97 12.39 30.07 -24.68
C PRO A 97 13.44 29.39 -23.79
N ILE A 98 13.32 28.08 -23.60
CA ILE A 98 14.24 27.26 -22.80
C ILE A 98 15.62 27.25 -23.45
N ILE A 99 15.68 27.02 -24.76
CA ILE A 99 16.94 26.99 -25.52
C ILE A 99 17.62 28.37 -25.50
N THR A 100 16.85 29.45 -25.65
CA THR A 100 17.39 30.82 -25.57
C THR A 100 17.95 31.13 -24.18
N ALA A 101 17.21 30.85 -23.11
CA ALA A 101 17.64 31.11 -21.74
C ALA A 101 18.86 30.26 -21.30
N ILE A 102 18.96 29.02 -21.80
CA ILE A 102 20.13 28.16 -21.58
C ILE A 102 21.35 28.68 -22.35
N ASN A 103 21.18 29.04 -23.64
CA ASN A 103 22.28 29.53 -24.47
C ASN A 103 22.87 30.87 -24.00
N GLU A 104 22.05 31.71 -23.35
CA GLU A 104 22.50 32.95 -22.73
C GLU A 104 23.14 32.73 -21.34
N GLY A 105 23.11 31.51 -20.80
CA GLY A 105 23.80 31.15 -19.55
C GLY A 105 23.15 31.71 -18.27
N HIS A 106 21.87 32.06 -18.34
CA HIS A 106 21.18 32.82 -17.30
C HIS A 106 20.01 32.04 -16.67
N LEU A 107 19.99 30.72 -16.78
CA LEU A 107 18.94 29.85 -16.24
C LEU A 107 19.50 28.82 -15.25
N ASN A 108 19.06 28.84 -13.98
CA ASN A 108 19.43 27.83 -13.00
C ASN A 108 18.47 26.65 -12.99
N TYR A 109 17.16 26.89 -13.17
CA TYR A 109 16.16 25.82 -13.18
C TYR A 109 14.96 26.12 -14.07
N CYS A 110 14.34 25.09 -14.64
CA CYS A 110 13.15 25.21 -15.48
C CYS A 110 12.01 24.33 -14.96
N LEU A 111 10.81 24.90 -14.86
CA LEU A 111 9.57 24.19 -14.53
C LEU A 111 8.65 24.16 -15.75
N THR A 112 7.94 23.05 -15.96
CA THR A 112 6.99 22.89 -17.06
C THR A 112 5.56 22.74 -16.54
N ARG A 113 4.63 23.59 -17.01
CA ARG A 113 3.20 23.48 -16.67
C ARG A 113 2.55 22.32 -17.45
N PRO A 114 1.59 21.59 -16.83
CA PRO A 114 1.16 21.68 -15.44
C PRO A 114 2.11 20.91 -14.49
N PHE A 115 2.39 21.47 -13.32
CA PHE A 115 3.10 20.82 -12.22
C PHE A 115 2.20 20.73 -10.98
N ASN A 116 2.44 19.74 -10.11
CA ASN A 116 1.65 19.52 -8.89
C ASN A 116 1.85 20.64 -7.87
N ALA A 117 0.88 20.83 -6.96
CA ALA A 117 1.01 21.75 -5.84
C ALA A 117 2.22 21.37 -4.95
N GLY A 118 3.04 22.34 -4.57
CA GLY A 118 4.24 22.17 -3.73
C GLY A 118 5.56 22.09 -4.50
N VAL A 119 5.54 21.80 -5.81
CA VAL A 119 6.75 21.67 -6.64
C VAL A 119 7.51 23.00 -6.74
N LEU A 120 6.79 24.13 -6.74
CA LEU A 120 7.42 25.45 -6.80
C LEU A 120 8.11 25.78 -5.47
N LEU A 121 7.47 25.47 -4.33
CA LEU A 121 8.07 25.65 -3.01
C LEU A 121 9.34 24.78 -2.83
N GLU A 122 9.30 23.51 -3.25
CA GLU A 122 10.48 22.63 -3.20
C GLU A 122 11.63 23.16 -4.05
N THR A 123 11.30 23.64 -5.26
CA THR A 123 12.28 24.23 -6.17
C THR A 123 12.88 25.50 -5.57
N ALA A 124 12.05 26.42 -5.08
CA ALA A 124 12.50 27.65 -4.43
C ALA A 124 13.39 27.36 -3.22
N THR A 125 12.99 26.41 -2.37
CA THR A 125 13.75 25.97 -1.20
C THR A 125 15.15 25.48 -1.59
N ARG A 126 15.25 24.65 -2.63
CA ARG A 126 16.52 24.08 -3.07
C ARG A 126 17.46 25.14 -3.68
N GLU A 127 16.92 26.01 -4.53
CA GLU A 127 17.73 27.04 -5.19
C GLU A 127 18.18 28.12 -4.19
N LEU A 128 17.29 28.57 -3.31
CA LEU A 128 17.61 29.53 -2.24
C LEU A 128 18.63 28.97 -1.24
N THR A 129 18.54 27.68 -0.90
CA THR A 129 19.58 27.02 -0.09
C THR A 129 20.94 27.14 -0.76
N THR A 130 21.00 26.93 -2.08
CA THR A 130 22.24 27.01 -2.85
C THR A 130 22.72 28.45 -3.04
N PHE A 131 21.81 29.44 -2.97
CA PHE A 131 22.17 30.86 -2.91
C PHE A 131 22.83 31.22 -1.57
N ILE A 132 22.15 30.94 -0.45
CA ILE A 132 22.64 31.28 0.90
C ILE A 132 24.00 30.64 1.19
N LEU A 133 24.19 29.36 0.80
CA LEU A 133 25.47 28.66 0.99
C LEU A 133 26.63 29.25 0.17
N SER A 134 26.35 30.03 -0.88
CA SER A 134 27.40 30.70 -1.65
C SER A 134 27.94 31.95 -0.96
N LEU A 135 27.22 32.47 0.05
CA LEU A 135 27.58 33.69 0.78
C LEU A 135 28.47 33.33 1.98
N LYS A 136 29.76 33.67 1.88
CA LYS A 136 30.80 33.23 2.82
C LYS A 136 30.75 33.86 4.22
N GLN A 137 29.94 34.91 4.43
CA GLN A 137 29.95 35.73 5.66
C GLN A 137 28.59 35.74 6.40
N GLU A 138 27.65 34.89 6.01
CA GLU A 138 26.32 34.85 6.64
C GLU A 138 26.19 33.75 7.70
N ASP A 139 25.31 33.98 8.68
CA ASP A 139 24.89 32.95 9.63
C ASP A 139 23.90 32.00 8.96
N TRP A 140 24.42 30.97 8.29
CA TRP A 140 23.60 30.01 7.55
C TRP A 140 22.52 29.33 8.41
N LEU A 141 22.77 29.17 9.72
CA LEU A 141 21.81 28.56 10.65
C LEU A 141 20.53 29.39 10.81
N HIS A 142 20.59 30.70 10.57
CA HIS A 142 19.41 31.55 10.60
C HIS A 142 18.35 31.07 9.61
N TYR A 143 18.77 30.63 8.42
CA TYR A 143 17.89 30.19 7.34
C TYR A 143 17.43 28.73 7.45
N SER A 144 17.94 27.95 8.40
CA SER A 144 17.67 26.51 8.49
C SER A 144 16.23 26.16 8.88
N SER A 145 15.46 27.14 9.35
CA SER A 145 14.05 26.98 9.73
C SER A 145 13.10 27.01 8.53
N VAL A 146 13.55 27.64 7.43
CA VAL A 146 12.75 27.92 6.23
C VAL A 146 13.33 27.20 5.00
N LEU A 147 14.64 26.94 4.98
CA LEU A 147 15.36 26.28 3.88
C LEU A 147 15.77 24.83 4.23
N ASP A 148 16.49 24.15 3.33
CA ASP A 148 16.94 22.76 3.55
C ASP A 148 17.95 22.67 4.71
N GLN A 149 17.41 22.33 5.88
CA GLN A 149 18.12 22.23 7.14
C GLN A 149 19.31 21.24 7.06
N SER A 150 19.15 20.13 6.34
CA SER A 150 20.18 19.09 6.26
C SER A 150 21.41 19.58 5.50
N ARG A 151 21.18 20.25 4.36
CA ARG A 151 22.26 20.84 3.55
C ARG A 151 22.94 22.00 4.28
N ILE A 152 22.18 22.88 4.93
CA ILE A 152 22.71 24.01 5.70
C ILE A 152 23.57 23.54 6.87
N LEU A 153 23.07 22.59 7.66
CA LEU A 153 23.78 22.07 8.81
C LEU A 153 25.08 21.37 8.40
N SER A 154 25.03 20.57 7.32
CA SER A 154 26.21 19.88 6.78
C SER A 154 27.29 20.87 6.34
N ALA A 155 26.92 21.90 5.58
CA ALA A 155 27.86 22.94 5.15
C ALA A 155 28.42 23.75 6.33
N HIS A 156 27.58 24.13 7.30
CA HIS A 156 28.02 24.85 8.51
C HIS A 156 29.01 24.03 9.34
N ILE A 157 28.75 22.74 9.48
CA ILE A 157 29.68 21.80 10.13
C ILE A 157 30.99 21.75 9.36
N GLU A 158 30.98 21.61 8.03
CA GLU A 158 32.20 21.62 7.20
C GLU A 158 33.02 22.92 7.37
N GLN A 159 32.35 24.08 7.36
CA GLN A 159 33.00 25.39 7.54
C GLN A 159 33.62 25.55 8.94
N ARG A 160 32.89 25.16 10.00
CA ARG A 160 33.43 25.19 11.38
C ARG A 160 34.57 24.20 11.56
N VAL A 161 34.44 22.99 11.00
CA VAL A 161 35.51 21.99 11.03
C VAL A 161 36.77 22.54 10.35
N GLY A 162 36.65 23.33 9.29
CA GLY A 162 37.76 24.04 8.66
C GLY A 162 38.43 25.12 9.53
N SER A 163 37.71 25.80 10.43
CA SER A 163 38.28 26.87 11.27
C SER A 163 38.97 26.38 12.56
N TYR A 164 38.68 25.14 13.00
CA TYR A 164 39.37 24.50 14.14
C TYR A 164 40.67 23.76 13.76
N GLN A 165 41.05 23.73 12.48
CA GLN A 165 42.19 22.98 11.94
C GLN A 165 43.62 23.41 12.33
N PRO A 166 43.97 24.67 12.73
CA PRO A 166 45.37 25.06 12.83
C PRO A 166 46.20 24.34 13.91
N GLY A 167 45.57 23.70 14.90
CA GLY A 167 46.25 23.07 16.04
C GLY A 167 46.31 21.53 16.04
N PHE A 168 45.56 20.84 15.18
CA PHE A 168 45.38 19.38 15.29
C PHE A 168 45.85 18.58 14.06
N ILE A 169 46.04 19.21 12.90
CA ILE A 169 46.03 18.50 11.62
C ILE A 169 46.93 19.15 10.56
N HIS A 170 48.26 19.04 10.68
CA HIS A 170 49.10 19.24 9.49
C HIS A 170 49.95 18.04 9.06
N ASP A 171 50.24 17.07 9.93
CA ASP A 171 51.13 15.97 9.51
C ASP A 171 50.52 14.56 9.45
N PHE A 172 49.26 14.37 9.88
CA PHE A 172 48.71 13.02 10.08
C PHE A 172 47.53 12.64 9.16
N HIS A 173 47.02 13.53 8.29
CA HIS A 173 45.92 13.19 7.38
C HIS A 173 46.34 12.35 6.18
N GLU A 174 47.53 12.60 5.62
CA GLU A 174 48.08 11.83 4.49
C GLU A 174 48.51 10.41 4.87
N LEU A 175 48.64 10.13 6.16
CA LEU A 175 49.08 8.82 6.63
C LEU A 175 47.95 7.79 6.53
N SER A 176 48.27 6.62 5.98
CA SER A 176 47.37 5.47 6.01
C SER A 176 47.18 4.97 7.44
N ASP A 177 46.04 4.33 7.73
CA ASP A 177 45.74 3.79 9.06
C ASP A 177 46.81 2.77 9.51
N SER A 178 47.36 1.99 8.57
CA SER A 178 48.48 1.08 8.83
C SER A 178 49.73 1.82 9.27
N TYR A 179 50.06 2.93 8.59
CA TYR A 179 51.26 3.71 8.92
C TYR A 179 51.11 4.45 10.25
N LEU A 180 49.92 4.98 10.54
CA LEU A 180 49.59 5.58 11.82
C LEU A 180 49.69 4.55 12.95
N ALA A 181 49.14 3.36 12.73
CA ALA A 181 49.22 2.26 13.69
C ALA A 181 50.66 1.77 13.90
N ASP A 182 51.47 1.68 12.84
CA ASP A 182 52.90 1.33 12.94
C ASP A 182 53.69 2.39 13.71
N LYS A 183 53.41 3.69 13.54
CA LYS A 183 54.01 4.77 14.34
C LYS A 183 53.64 4.65 15.81
N VAL A 184 52.36 4.43 16.12
CA VAL A 184 51.89 4.25 17.51
C VAL A 184 52.52 3.01 18.15
N ILE A 185 52.52 1.87 17.46
CA ILE A 185 53.14 0.63 17.94
C ILE A 185 54.65 0.81 18.12
N GLY A 186 55.34 1.45 17.18
CA GLY A 186 56.77 1.72 17.25
C GLY A 186 57.14 2.59 18.46
N ALA A 187 56.39 3.66 18.69
CA ALA A 187 56.58 4.54 19.84
C ALA A 187 56.32 3.81 21.17
N LEU A 188 55.28 2.98 21.24
CA LEU A 188 54.99 2.16 22.43
C LEU A 188 56.09 1.14 22.69
N LEU A 189 56.55 0.41 21.65
CA LEU A 189 57.63 -0.56 21.79
C LEU A 189 58.95 0.10 22.22
N HIS A 190 59.25 1.30 21.71
CA HIS A 190 60.43 2.06 22.12
C HIS A 190 60.35 2.47 23.59
N PHE A 191 59.21 2.98 24.04
CA PHE A 191 58.98 3.33 25.45
C PHE A 191 59.23 2.15 26.39
N PHE A 192 58.70 0.97 26.06
CA PHE A 192 58.90 -0.24 26.88
C PHE A 192 60.28 -0.90 26.68
N SER A 193 61.07 -0.50 25.67
CA SER A 193 62.40 -1.07 25.45
C SER A 193 63.44 -0.61 26.48
N GLU A 194 63.25 0.56 27.09
CA GLU A 194 64.20 1.15 28.03
C GLU A 194 63.92 0.73 29.49
N LYS A 195 62.64 0.56 29.88
CA LYS A 195 62.19 0.00 31.18
C LYS A 195 60.76 -0.58 31.11
N ASP A 196 60.60 -1.88 30.84
CA ASP A 196 59.29 -2.57 30.95
C ASP A 196 59.07 -3.15 32.36
N GLU A 197 58.95 -2.30 33.39
CA GLU A 197 58.68 -2.73 34.77
C GLU A 197 57.27 -3.37 34.92
N THR A 198 56.37 -3.15 33.95
CA THR A 198 54.95 -3.54 34.02
C THR A 198 54.60 -4.80 33.20
N ASN A 199 55.57 -5.37 32.47
CA ASN A 199 55.35 -6.46 31.51
C ASN A 199 54.17 -6.15 30.56
N ALA A 200 54.23 -4.97 29.94
CA ALA A 200 53.20 -4.49 29.02
C ALA A 200 53.22 -5.26 27.69
N CYS A 201 54.40 -5.64 27.21
CA CYS A 201 54.55 -6.45 25.99
C CYS A 201 54.31 -7.93 26.29
N ARG A 202 53.25 -8.52 25.74
CA ARG A 202 52.84 -9.90 26.02
C ARG A 202 52.62 -10.72 24.75
N THR A 203 52.73 -12.03 24.87
CA THR A 203 52.35 -12.98 23.83
C THR A 203 51.35 -13.96 24.40
N TYR A 204 50.20 -14.07 23.74
CA TYR A 204 49.14 -14.98 24.11
C TYR A 204 49.09 -16.17 23.15
N SER A 205 48.67 -17.33 23.67
CA SER A 205 48.34 -18.49 22.85
C SER A 205 47.08 -18.23 22.03
N PRO A 206 46.79 -19.05 21.00
CA PRO A 206 45.43 -19.16 20.47
C PRO A 206 44.41 -19.42 21.58
N ASP A 207 43.16 -19.04 21.33
CA ASP A 207 41.99 -19.18 22.21
C ASP A 207 42.05 -18.41 23.53
N HIS A 208 42.93 -17.40 23.61
CA HIS A 208 43.02 -16.52 24.77
C HIS A 208 41.99 -15.40 24.70
N LEU A 209 41.25 -15.21 25.80
CA LEU A 209 40.26 -14.14 25.94
C LEU A 209 40.94 -12.82 26.30
N LEU A 210 40.79 -11.82 25.44
CA LEU A 210 41.21 -10.45 25.71
C LEU A 210 40.10 -9.67 26.42
N THR A 211 38.88 -9.71 25.87
CA THR A 211 37.69 -9.10 26.47
C THR A 211 36.55 -10.10 26.53
N VAL A 212 35.63 -9.91 27.47
CA VAL A 212 34.40 -10.70 27.58
C VAL A 212 33.21 -9.76 27.49
N GLU A 213 32.28 -10.06 26.59
CA GLU A 213 31.04 -9.30 26.41
C GLU A 213 30.30 -9.11 27.75
N GLY A 214 29.93 -7.86 28.05
CA GLY A 214 29.20 -7.53 29.28
C GLY A 214 30.05 -7.39 30.54
N GLU A 215 31.34 -7.69 30.49
CA GLU A 215 32.28 -7.51 31.60
C GLU A 215 32.98 -6.14 31.56
N PRO A 216 33.35 -5.58 32.73
CA PRO A 216 34.10 -4.34 32.79
C PRO A 216 35.49 -4.50 32.16
N ASN A 217 35.86 -3.59 31.26
CA ASN A 217 37.20 -3.59 30.66
C ASN A 217 38.14 -2.64 31.42
N ARG A 218 39.32 -3.12 31.78
CA ARG A 218 40.36 -2.32 32.44
C ARG A 218 41.61 -2.12 31.60
N PHE A 219 41.70 -2.80 30.46
CA PHE A 219 42.90 -2.83 29.65
C PHE A 219 42.63 -2.45 28.20
N LEU A 220 43.67 -1.95 27.57
CA LEU A 220 43.74 -1.66 26.15
C LEU A 220 44.78 -2.59 25.54
N TRP A 221 44.44 -3.26 24.44
CA TRP A 221 45.39 -4.13 23.74
C TRP A 221 45.66 -3.61 22.34
N PHE A 222 46.93 -3.38 22.03
CA PHE A 222 47.39 -3.14 20.66
C PHE A 222 47.94 -4.43 20.08
N ILE A 223 47.46 -4.81 18.89
CA ILE A 223 47.95 -6.00 18.21
C ILE A 223 49.24 -5.65 17.46
N VAL A 224 50.34 -6.27 17.87
CA VAL A 224 51.66 -6.14 17.23
C VAL A 224 51.84 -7.21 16.15
N GLU A 225 51.35 -8.41 16.42
CA GLU A 225 51.42 -9.56 15.52
C GLU A 225 50.32 -10.57 15.88
N GLY A 226 49.79 -11.30 14.91
CA GLY A 226 48.72 -12.28 15.10
C GLY A 226 47.31 -11.76 14.79
N GLU A 227 46.32 -12.59 15.07
CA GLU A 227 44.90 -12.32 14.76
C GLU A 227 44.02 -12.45 15.99
N VAL A 228 43.01 -11.59 16.06
CA VAL A 228 41.98 -11.58 17.11
C VAL A 228 40.61 -11.46 16.46
N ALA A 229 39.68 -12.36 16.77
CA ALA A 229 38.27 -12.22 16.41
C ALA A 229 37.48 -11.55 17.54
N LEU A 230 36.56 -10.67 17.18
CA LEU A 230 35.55 -10.11 18.08
C LEU A 230 34.22 -10.82 17.83
N TYR A 231 33.68 -11.45 18.87
CA TYR A 231 32.39 -12.11 18.87
C TYR A 231 31.34 -11.29 19.61
N LYS A 232 30.10 -11.34 19.10
CA LYS A 232 28.92 -10.78 19.75
C LYS A 232 27.82 -11.83 19.78
N THR A 233 27.13 -11.92 20.91
CA THR A 233 25.95 -12.78 21.06
C THR A 233 24.74 -12.05 20.49
N ASP A 234 24.01 -12.69 19.57
CA ASP A 234 22.75 -12.16 19.04
C ASP A 234 21.56 -12.41 19.99
N ASP A 235 20.39 -11.87 19.64
CA ASP A 235 19.17 -12.01 20.46
C ASP A 235 18.68 -13.47 20.56
N THR A 236 19.21 -14.37 19.73
CA THR A 236 18.91 -15.81 19.76
C THR A 236 19.91 -16.61 20.59
N GLY A 237 20.90 -15.94 21.19
CA GLY A 237 21.94 -16.56 22.02
C GLY A 237 23.11 -17.15 21.23
N ILE A 238 23.20 -16.93 19.92
CA ILE A 238 24.26 -17.45 19.07
C ILE A 238 25.40 -16.43 18.98
N GLN A 239 26.63 -16.87 19.21
CA GLN A 239 27.82 -16.04 19.03
C GLN A 239 28.18 -15.92 17.54
N ARG A 240 28.31 -14.68 17.06
CA ARG A 240 28.72 -14.37 15.68
C ARG A 240 30.03 -13.57 15.69
N GLU A 241 30.93 -13.92 14.78
CA GLU A 241 32.13 -13.12 14.51
C GLU A 241 31.69 -11.81 13.85
N VAL A 242 31.99 -10.67 14.50
CA VAL A 242 31.62 -9.33 14.02
C VAL A 242 32.78 -8.72 13.23
N VAL A 243 34.00 -8.86 13.74
CA VAL A 243 35.20 -8.26 13.14
C VAL A 243 36.41 -9.13 13.45
N ARG A 244 37.30 -9.24 12.47
CA ARG A 244 38.66 -9.76 12.64
C ARG A 244 39.66 -8.62 12.68
N HIS A 245 40.49 -8.61 13.71
CA HIS A 245 41.54 -7.64 13.93
C HIS A 245 42.92 -8.26 13.76
N THR A 246 43.81 -7.52 13.13
CA THR A 246 45.19 -7.91 12.83
C THR A 246 46.14 -6.82 13.32
N LYS A 247 47.43 -6.89 12.94
CA LYS A 247 48.44 -5.91 13.33
C LYS A 247 47.94 -4.46 13.13
N GLY A 248 48.13 -3.63 14.15
CA GLY A 248 47.74 -2.22 14.14
C GLY A 248 46.32 -1.94 14.65
N ASN A 249 45.49 -2.97 14.83
CA ASN A 249 44.18 -2.79 15.45
C ASN A 249 44.25 -2.77 16.98
N ILE A 250 43.21 -2.18 17.56
CA ILE A 250 43.05 -1.96 18.99
C ILE A 250 41.85 -2.77 19.47
N VAL A 251 42.03 -3.54 20.53
CA VAL A 251 40.96 -4.28 21.20
C VAL A 251 40.64 -3.58 22.52
N GLY A 252 39.36 -3.43 22.82
CA GLY A 252 38.89 -2.80 24.06
C GLY A 252 38.98 -1.27 24.10
N GLY A 253 39.28 -0.60 22.97
CA GLY A 253 39.45 0.85 22.89
C GLY A 253 38.29 1.66 23.46
N MET A 254 37.07 1.39 23.02
CA MET A 254 35.89 2.13 23.47
C MET A 254 35.59 1.88 24.95
N SER A 255 35.52 0.62 25.39
CA SER A 255 35.23 0.29 26.80
C SER A 255 36.31 0.78 27.75
N PHE A 256 37.57 0.86 27.30
CA PHE A 256 38.67 1.44 28.07
C PHE A 256 38.51 2.96 28.26
N VAL A 257 38.17 3.69 27.19
CA VAL A 257 38.03 5.16 27.19
C VAL A 257 36.73 5.62 27.88
N THR A 258 35.59 4.98 27.56
CA THR A 258 34.28 5.37 28.11
C THR A 258 34.02 4.81 29.50
N GLY A 259 34.74 3.74 29.88
CA GLY A 259 34.50 3.00 31.13
C GLY A 259 33.28 2.08 31.07
N GLU A 260 32.63 1.95 29.92
CA GLU A 260 31.51 1.04 29.71
C GLU A 260 31.96 -0.43 29.71
N ARG A 261 31.00 -1.35 29.86
CA ARG A 261 31.23 -2.79 29.72
C ARG A 261 31.66 -3.12 28.28
N SER A 262 32.44 -4.18 28.11
CA SER A 262 32.90 -4.60 26.80
C SER A 262 31.71 -4.97 25.90
N PHE A 263 31.68 -4.38 24.70
CA PHE A 263 30.63 -4.66 23.72
C PHE A 263 30.71 -6.07 23.11
N SER A 264 31.92 -6.62 23.02
CA SER A 264 32.23 -7.89 22.34
C SER A 264 33.26 -8.71 23.10
N THR A 265 33.21 -10.03 22.94
CA THR A 265 34.23 -10.96 23.42
C THR A 265 35.37 -11.04 22.41
N GLY A 266 36.60 -10.71 22.82
CA GLY A 266 37.78 -10.76 21.96
C GLY A 266 38.58 -12.02 22.20
N VAL A 267 38.83 -12.82 21.16
CA VAL A 267 39.54 -14.11 21.25
C VAL A 267 40.71 -14.12 20.28
N THR A 268 41.91 -14.48 20.75
CA THR A 268 43.08 -14.68 19.87
C THR A 268 42.87 -15.93 19.02
N LEU A 269 43.05 -15.84 17.71
CA LEU A 269 42.92 -16.98 16.79
C LEU A 269 44.25 -17.66 16.53
N THR A 270 45.33 -16.89 16.63
CA THR A 270 46.70 -17.34 16.44
C THR A 270 47.54 -16.95 17.66
N ARG A 271 48.83 -17.29 17.64
CA ARG A 271 49.77 -16.80 18.66
C ARG A 271 49.93 -15.29 18.46
N THR A 272 49.31 -14.50 19.33
CA THR A 272 49.18 -13.05 19.16
C THR A 272 50.08 -12.30 20.12
N LYS A 273 50.94 -11.43 19.59
CA LYS A 273 51.77 -10.50 20.35
C LYS A 273 51.01 -9.18 20.49
N VAL A 274 50.89 -8.69 21.73
CA VAL A 274 50.14 -7.47 22.03
C VAL A 274 50.87 -6.58 23.03
N ILE A 275 50.55 -5.28 22.99
CA ILE A 275 50.92 -4.33 24.05
C ILE A 275 49.67 -4.12 24.89
N LYS A 276 49.71 -4.56 26.15
CA LYS A 276 48.62 -4.47 27.12
C LYS A 276 48.87 -3.28 28.05
N LEU A 277 47.97 -2.29 28.00
CA LEU A 277 48.04 -1.09 28.83
C LEU A 277 46.84 -1.05 29.77
N ASP A 278 47.07 -0.80 31.06
CA ASP A 278 46.01 -0.34 31.97
C ASP A 278 45.93 1.20 31.96
N LYS A 279 45.03 1.77 32.77
CA LYS A 279 44.82 3.22 32.83
C LYS A 279 46.05 3.98 33.32
N ASP A 280 46.75 3.45 34.32
CA ASP A 280 47.87 4.12 34.95
C ASP A 280 49.09 4.14 34.00
N VAL A 281 49.38 2.99 33.39
CA VAL A 281 50.44 2.86 32.38
C VAL A 281 50.11 3.68 31.14
N PHE A 282 48.86 3.66 30.68
CA PHE A 282 48.42 4.49 29.56
C PHE A 282 48.65 5.98 29.83
N SER A 283 48.24 6.47 31.00
CA SER A 283 48.48 7.86 31.38
C SER A 283 49.97 8.18 31.43
N GLN A 284 50.81 7.32 32.01
CA GLN A 284 52.26 7.54 32.05
C GLN A 284 52.86 7.67 30.63
N VAL A 285 52.55 6.71 29.76
CA VAL A 285 53.01 6.69 28.36
C VAL A 285 52.62 7.97 27.62
N MET A 286 51.39 8.45 27.79
CA MET A 286 50.89 9.64 27.10
C MET A 286 51.48 10.95 27.64
N HIS A 287 51.89 10.99 28.92
CA HIS A 287 52.59 12.15 29.47
C HIS A 287 54.09 12.16 29.14
N SER A 288 54.69 10.98 28.93
CA SER A 288 56.12 10.87 28.59
C SER A 288 56.43 11.24 27.14
N ASN A 289 55.45 11.15 26.22
CA ASN A 289 55.64 11.51 24.82
C ASN A 289 54.48 12.38 24.31
N SER A 290 54.71 13.69 24.19
CA SER A 290 53.74 14.67 23.73
C SER A 290 53.27 14.47 22.28
N GLU A 291 54.02 13.73 21.45
CA GLU A 291 53.64 13.42 20.06
C GLU A 291 52.78 12.16 19.95
N LEU A 292 52.77 11.29 20.97
CA LEU A 292 52.06 10.00 20.93
C LEU A 292 50.55 10.16 21.16
N LEU A 293 50.15 11.10 22.02
CA LEU A 293 48.75 11.34 22.34
C LEU A 293 47.92 11.80 21.10
N PRO A 294 48.40 12.76 20.27
CA PRO A 294 47.74 13.10 19.01
C PRO A 294 47.63 11.92 18.04
N LEU A 295 48.71 11.14 17.87
CA LEU A 295 48.76 9.96 17.00
C LEU A 295 47.72 8.92 17.40
N PHE A 296 47.67 8.59 18.70
CA PHE A 296 46.73 7.64 19.26
C PHE A 296 45.27 8.13 19.15
N THR A 297 45.03 9.39 19.49
CA THR A 297 43.69 9.99 19.42
C THR A 297 43.16 9.98 17.98
N ASN A 298 44.03 10.29 17.00
CA ASN A 298 43.67 10.22 15.59
C ASN A 298 43.33 8.79 15.15
N LEU A 299 44.12 7.79 15.58
CA LEU A 299 43.89 6.37 15.26
C LEU A 299 42.55 5.87 15.81
N LEU A 300 42.24 6.19 17.07
CA LEU A 300 40.95 5.85 17.68
C LEU A 300 39.78 6.52 16.98
N LEU A 301 39.86 7.83 16.73
CA LEU A 301 38.80 8.59 16.07
C LEU A 301 38.53 8.08 14.66
N ARG A 302 39.58 7.74 13.90
CA ARG A 302 39.43 7.15 12.55
C ARG A 302 38.75 5.79 12.58
N HIS A 303 39.17 4.89 13.48
CA HIS A 303 38.52 3.59 13.64
C HIS A 303 37.04 3.74 14.04
N PHE A 304 36.73 4.68 14.93
CA PHE A 304 35.36 4.97 15.34
C PHE A 304 34.51 5.52 14.19
N ASN A 305 34.98 6.56 13.50
CA ASN A 305 34.27 7.17 12.38
C ASN A 305 33.99 6.17 11.26
N ARG A 306 34.97 5.32 10.89
CA ARG A 306 34.76 4.27 9.88
C ARG A 306 33.71 3.26 10.33
N ARG A 307 33.70 2.88 11.60
CA ARG A 307 32.69 1.95 12.15
C ARG A 307 31.29 2.58 12.10
N LEU A 308 31.17 3.85 12.47
CA LEU A 308 29.90 4.58 12.38
C LEU A 308 29.42 4.69 10.92
N GLN A 309 30.29 5.09 10.00
CA GLN A 309 29.95 5.20 8.58
C GLN A 309 29.43 3.89 8.00
N ARG A 310 30.10 2.76 8.30
CA ARG A 310 29.62 1.43 7.90
C ARG A 310 28.24 1.12 8.46
N SER A 311 28.03 1.38 9.76
CA SER A 311 26.72 1.14 10.39
C SER A 311 25.60 1.99 9.78
N ILE A 312 25.87 3.25 9.47
CA ILE A 312 24.89 4.15 8.83
C ILE A 312 24.59 3.67 7.40
N CYS A 313 25.62 3.35 6.63
CA CYS A 313 25.48 2.87 5.25
C CYS A 313 24.66 1.57 5.19
N THR A 314 24.96 0.58 6.04
CA THR A 314 24.18 -0.66 6.13
C THR A 314 22.72 -0.40 6.53
N LYS A 315 22.47 0.55 7.44
CA LYS A 315 21.10 0.91 7.84
C LYS A 315 20.33 1.57 6.69
N MET A 316 20.97 2.44 5.91
CA MET A 316 20.37 3.08 4.74
C MET A 316 20.08 2.07 3.63
N GLU A 317 21.00 1.15 3.35
CA GLU A 317 20.79 0.06 2.39
C GLU A 317 19.61 -0.82 2.81
N LEU A 318 19.54 -1.21 4.09
CA LEU A 318 18.43 -1.99 4.62
C LEU A 318 17.09 -1.27 4.43
N GLN A 319 17.03 0.02 4.78
CA GLN A 319 15.81 0.81 4.61
C GLN A 319 15.35 0.85 3.14
N LYS A 320 16.29 1.07 2.21
CA LYS A 320 16.01 1.06 0.77
C LYS A 320 15.50 -0.30 0.29
N THR A 321 16.06 -1.40 0.80
CA THR A 321 15.57 -2.75 0.45
C THR A 321 14.16 -3.02 0.98
N LEU A 322 13.82 -2.51 2.17
CA LEU A 322 12.47 -2.62 2.74
C LEU A 322 11.45 -1.84 1.92
N GLU A 323 11.75 -0.59 1.57
CA GLU A 323 10.88 0.24 0.73
C GLU A 323 10.65 -0.40 -0.66
N SER A 324 11.72 -0.93 -1.27
CA SER A 324 11.61 -1.66 -2.55
C SER A 324 10.77 -2.93 -2.42
N LEU A 325 10.89 -3.66 -1.30
CA LEU A 325 10.12 -4.88 -1.07
C LEU A 325 8.63 -4.56 -0.87
N GLU A 326 8.33 -3.53 -0.09
CA GLU A 326 6.96 -3.04 0.15
C GLU A 326 6.29 -2.61 -1.16
N SER A 327 7.01 -1.86 -2.02
CA SER A 327 6.52 -1.46 -3.33
C SER A 327 6.26 -2.65 -4.26
N ALA A 328 7.18 -3.61 -4.33
CA ALA A 328 7.02 -4.82 -5.14
C ALA A 328 5.82 -5.66 -4.66
N HIS A 329 5.62 -5.73 -3.34
CA HIS A 329 4.48 -6.41 -2.72
C HIS A 329 3.15 -5.76 -3.10
N GLN A 330 3.06 -4.43 -3.02
CA GLN A 330 1.85 -3.70 -3.41
C GLN A 330 1.49 -3.93 -4.89
N GLN A 331 2.48 -3.95 -5.78
CA GLN A 331 2.28 -4.25 -7.20
C GLN A 331 1.76 -5.68 -7.43
N LEU A 332 2.20 -6.66 -6.63
CA LEU A 332 1.70 -8.03 -6.72
C LEU A 332 0.23 -8.12 -6.29
N ILE A 333 -0.16 -7.44 -5.22
CA ILE A 333 -1.55 -7.35 -4.75
C ILE A 333 -2.44 -6.76 -5.85
N GLU A 334 -2.03 -5.66 -6.47
CA GLU A 334 -2.79 -5.04 -7.56
C GLU A 334 -2.95 -5.97 -8.77
N ARG A 335 -1.89 -6.70 -9.14
CA ARG A 335 -1.96 -7.69 -10.22
C ARG A 335 -2.89 -8.85 -9.90
N GLU A 336 -2.89 -9.34 -8.66
CA GLU A 336 -3.82 -10.39 -8.22
C GLU A 336 -5.27 -9.87 -8.21
N LYS A 337 -5.51 -8.65 -7.72
CA LYS A 337 -6.82 -7.98 -7.76
C LYS A 337 -7.33 -7.91 -9.21
N MET A 338 -6.48 -7.49 -10.15
CA MET A 338 -6.84 -7.41 -11.57
C MET A 338 -7.08 -8.78 -12.21
N ALA A 339 -6.31 -9.80 -11.84
CA ALA A 339 -6.52 -11.16 -12.34
C ALA A 339 -7.84 -11.76 -11.82
N MET A 340 -8.14 -11.60 -10.52
CA MET A 340 -9.41 -12.01 -9.92
C MET A 340 -10.59 -11.26 -10.54
N LEU A 341 -10.47 -9.94 -10.69
CA LEU A 341 -11.48 -9.13 -11.34
C LEU A 341 -11.68 -9.59 -12.79
N GLY A 342 -10.61 -9.91 -13.53
CA GLY A 342 -10.68 -10.44 -14.88
C GLY A 342 -11.43 -11.78 -14.97
N GLN A 343 -11.18 -12.71 -14.04
CA GLN A 343 -11.88 -14.00 -13.98
C GLN A 343 -13.35 -13.84 -13.57
N LEU A 344 -13.63 -12.95 -12.61
CA LEU A 344 -14.98 -12.59 -12.21
C LEU A 344 -15.73 -11.93 -13.38
N VAL A 345 -15.11 -10.98 -14.08
CA VAL A 345 -15.69 -10.31 -15.25
C VAL A 345 -15.96 -11.32 -16.37
N ALA A 346 -15.08 -12.29 -16.62
CA ALA A 346 -15.32 -13.33 -17.62
C ALA A 346 -16.50 -14.23 -17.24
N GLY A 347 -16.58 -14.67 -15.97
CA GLY A 347 -17.70 -15.46 -15.47
C GLY A 347 -19.02 -14.69 -15.45
N VAL A 348 -18.98 -13.44 -15.00
CA VAL A 348 -20.09 -12.50 -14.98
C VAL A 348 -20.55 -12.16 -16.38
N ALA A 349 -19.65 -11.95 -17.34
CA ALA A 349 -20.02 -11.70 -18.74
C ALA A 349 -20.80 -12.89 -19.30
N HIS A 350 -20.36 -14.11 -18.99
CA HIS A 350 -21.11 -15.30 -19.38
C HIS A 350 -22.48 -15.38 -18.70
N GLU A 351 -22.55 -15.05 -17.41
CA GLU A 351 -23.79 -15.03 -16.62
C GLU A 351 -24.74 -13.86 -16.90
N LEU A 352 -24.24 -12.76 -17.47
CA LEU A 352 -25.03 -11.65 -18.02
C LEU A 352 -25.53 -11.99 -19.42
N ASN A 353 -24.69 -12.61 -20.25
CA ASN A 353 -25.06 -13.00 -21.61
C ASN A 353 -26.23 -14.01 -21.63
N ASN A 354 -26.30 -14.90 -20.64
CA ASN A 354 -27.37 -15.90 -20.53
C ASN A 354 -28.79 -15.28 -20.39
N PRO A 355 -29.09 -14.44 -19.38
CA PRO A 355 -30.37 -13.75 -19.27
C PRO A 355 -30.58 -12.74 -20.40
N VAL A 356 -29.55 -12.06 -20.91
CA VAL A 356 -29.68 -11.17 -22.07
C VAL A 356 -30.18 -11.94 -23.29
N ALA A 357 -29.59 -13.09 -23.60
CA ALA A 357 -30.02 -13.93 -24.71
C ALA A 357 -31.45 -14.47 -24.51
N ALA A 358 -31.84 -14.76 -23.26
CA ALA A 358 -33.22 -15.14 -22.93
C ALA A 358 -34.22 -13.99 -23.12
N ILE A 359 -33.84 -12.76 -22.76
CA ILE A 359 -34.64 -11.55 -22.99
C ILE A 359 -34.81 -11.30 -24.49
N LEU A 360 -33.73 -11.38 -25.28
CA LEU A 360 -33.77 -11.18 -26.73
C LEU A 360 -34.71 -12.18 -27.42
N ARG A 361 -34.54 -13.48 -27.14
CA ARG A 361 -35.46 -14.53 -27.66
C ARG A 361 -36.90 -14.33 -27.18
N GLY A 362 -37.06 -13.89 -25.94
CA GLY A 362 -38.36 -13.55 -25.38
C GLY A 362 -39.01 -12.39 -26.13
N ALA A 363 -38.26 -11.33 -26.44
CA ALA A 363 -38.74 -10.17 -27.18
C ALA A 363 -39.17 -10.55 -28.61
N ASP A 364 -38.40 -11.38 -29.30
CA ASP A 364 -38.77 -11.93 -30.61
C ASP A 364 -40.09 -12.71 -30.54
N THR A 365 -40.19 -13.62 -29.56
CA THR A 365 -41.39 -14.43 -29.33
C THR A 365 -42.60 -13.55 -29.01
N LEU A 366 -42.41 -12.52 -28.18
CA LEU A 366 -43.46 -11.58 -27.80
C LEU A 366 -43.96 -10.80 -29.03
N THR A 367 -43.04 -10.39 -29.91
CA THR A 367 -43.35 -9.65 -31.14
C THR A 367 -44.24 -10.50 -32.06
N THR A 368 -43.87 -11.75 -32.32
CA THR A 368 -44.69 -12.67 -33.12
C THR A 368 -46.05 -12.95 -32.49
N ARG A 369 -46.10 -13.19 -31.17
CA ARG A 369 -47.35 -13.54 -30.49
C ARG A 369 -48.30 -12.36 -30.32
N LEU A 370 -47.79 -11.15 -30.11
CA LEU A 370 -48.60 -9.94 -30.10
C LEU A 370 -49.20 -9.66 -31.47
N ASP A 371 -48.43 -9.85 -32.55
CA ASP A 371 -48.94 -9.72 -33.91
C ASP A 371 -50.10 -10.69 -34.19
N GLU A 372 -49.96 -11.95 -33.76
CA GLU A 372 -51.04 -12.94 -33.84
C GLU A 372 -52.26 -12.61 -32.98
N LEU A 373 -52.07 -11.97 -31.81
CA LEU A 373 -53.16 -11.57 -30.92
C LEU A 373 -53.94 -10.37 -31.47
N ILE A 374 -53.27 -9.46 -32.19
CA ILE A 374 -53.89 -8.29 -32.83
C ILE A 374 -54.67 -8.72 -34.07
N HIS A 375 -54.08 -9.57 -34.92
CA HIS A 375 -54.67 -9.96 -36.20
C HIS A 375 -55.65 -11.15 -36.11
N SER A 376 -55.54 -11.96 -35.06
CA SER A 376 -56.42 -13.11 -34.82
C SER A 376 -56.85 -13.17 -33.35
N PRO A 377 -57.63 -12.18 -32.88
CA PRO A 377 -58.11 -12.13 -31.51
C PRO A 377 -59.12 -13.25 -31.26
N LEU A 378 -59.21 -13.65 -29.99
CA LEU A 378 -60.32 -14.50 -29.53
C LEU A 378 -61.67 -13.78 -29.74
N PRO A 379 -62.77 -14.53 -29.99
CA PRO A 379 -64.13 -13.96 -29.97
C PRO A 379 -64.38 -13.19 -28.67
N GLU A 380 -65.23 -12.16 -28.71
CA GLU A 380 -65.54 -11.31 -27.54
C GLU A 380 -65.89 -12.12 -26.28
N SER A 381 -66.65 -13.21 -26.43
CA SER A 381 -67.04 -14.11 -25.34
C SER A 381 -65.87 -14.83 -24.65
N HIS A 382 -64.69 -14.87 -25.28
CA HIS A 382 -63.49 -15.57 -24.78
C HIS A 382 -62.35 -14.61 -24.42
N GLN A 383 -62.48 -13.31 -24.71
CA GLN A 383 -61.42 -12.33 -24.46
C GLN A 383 -61.14 -12.11 -22.97
N GLU A 384 -62.18 -12.06 -22.12
CA GLU A 384 -62.00 -11.92 -20.67
C GLU A 384 -61.16 -13.07 -20.10
N LEU A 385 -61.48 -14.31 -20.48
CA LEU A 385 -60.70 -15.49 -20.08
C LEU A 385 -59.26 -15.43 -20.61
N GLY A 386 -59.06 -15.01 -21.86
CA GLY A 386 -57.72 -14.80 -22.43
C GLY A 386 -56.89 -13.79 -21.63
N THR A 387 -57.48 -12.65 -21.25
CA THR A 387 -56.80 -11.64 -20.42
C THR A 387 -56.51 -12.14 -19.01
N HIS A 388 -57.42 -12.93 -18.43
CA HIS A 388 -57.21 -13.58 -17.13
C HIS A 388 -56.01 -14.54 -17.17
N ILE A 389 -55.95 -15.41 -18.18
CA ILE A 389 -54.86 -16.37 -18.39
C ILE A 389 -53.52 -15.66 -18.59
N LEU A 390 -53.49 -14.56 -19.34
CA LEU A 390 -52.28 -13.77 -19.52
C LEU A 390 -51.76 -13.23 -18.18
N ARG A 391 -52.64 -12.59 -17.38
CA ARG A 391 -52.27 -12.05 -16.06
C ARG A 391 -51.83 -13.16 -15.10
N ALA A 392 -52.51 -14.30 -15.12
CA ALA A 392 -52.15 -15.46 -14.32
C ALA A 392 -50.78 -16.03 -14.74
N ALA A 393 -50.50 -16.12 -16.04
CA ALA A 393 -49.22 -16.59 -16.56
C ALA A 393 -48.05 -15.64 -16.21
N MET A 394 -48.30 -14.35 -16.05
CA MET A 394 -47.31 -13.39 -15.57
C MET A 394 -46.87 -13.63 -14.12
N GLN A 395 -47.68 -14.31 -13.31
CA GLN A 395 -47.45 -14.52 -11.88
C GLN A 395 -47.22 -16.00 -11.51
N SER A 396 -47.57 -16.93 -12.40
CA SER A 396 -47.53 -18.37 -12.14
C SER A 396 -46.11 -18.87 -11.95
N ARG A 397 -45.85 -19.83 -11.04
CA ARG A 397 -44.53 -20.48 -10.92
C ARG A 397 -44.43 -21.67 -11.89
N PRO A 398 -43.23 -21.98 -12.43
CA PRO A 398 -43.06 -23.17 -13.25
C PRO A 398 -43.34 -24.43 -12.42
N MET A 399 -44.08 -25.39 -12.98
CA MET A 399 -44.36 -26.68 -12.35
C MET A 399 -43.25 -27.69 -12.65
N SER A 400 -42.99 -28.60 -11.72
CA SER A 400 -42.05 -29.71 -11.91
C SER A 400 -42.59 -30.74 -12.91
N THR A 401 -41.68 -31.53 -13.50
CA THR A 401 -42.05 -32.61 -14.43
C THR A 401 -42.89 -33.71 -13.78
N SER A 402 -42.72 -33.94 -12.47
CA SER A 402 -43.55 -34.85 -11.68
C SER A 402 -44.98 -34.32 -11.51
N GLU A 403 -45.11 -33.05 -11.12
CA GLU A 403 -46.42 -32.38 -10.98
C GLU A 403 -47.18 -32.29 -12.29
N ILE A 404 -46.49 -31.99 -13.41
CA ILE A 404 -47.10 -31.97 -14.74
C ILE A 404 -47.67 -33.36 -15.07
N ARG A 405 -46.91 -34.43 -14.84
CA ARG A 405 -47.37 -35.81 -15.11
C ARG A 405 -48.58 -36.20 -14.27
N GLN A 406 -48.58 -35.85 -12.98
CA GLN A 406 -49.69 -36.16 -12.09
C GLN A 406 -50.96 -35.42 -12.52
N LYS A 407 -50.89 -34.10 -12.65
CA LYS A 407 -52.04 -33.28 -13.06
C LYS A 407 -52.56 -33.62 -14.45
N SER A 408 -51.68 -34.03 -15.38
CA SER A 408 -52.11 -34.50 -16.71
C SER A 408 -52.91 -35.79 -16.65
N LYS A 409 -52.63 -36.68 -15.69
CA LYS A 409 -53.45 -37.88 -15.46
C LYS A 409 -54.79 -37.51 -14.86
N ASP A 410 -54.82 -36.55 -13.92
CA ASP A 410 -56.04 -36.15 -13.21
C ASP A 410 -57.09 -35.56 -14.16
N ILE A 411 -56.67 -34.79 -15.18
CA ILE A 411 -57.58 -34.18 -16.15
C ILE A 411 -57.83 -35.05 -17.40
N LEU A 412 -57.15 -36.18 -17.55
CA LEU A 412 -57.20 -37.02 -18.74
C LEU A 412 -58.61 -37.55 -19.03
N THR A 413 -59.35 -37.91 -17.97
CA THR A 413 -60.72 -38.44 -18.07
C THR A 413 -61.72 -37.39 -18.54
N GLN A 414 -61.43 -36.10 -18.32
CA GLN A 414 -62.29 -34.98 -18.72
C GLN A 414 -61.96 -34.47 -20.14
N VAL A 415 -60.69 -34.56 -20.55
CA VAL A 415 -60.20 -34.06 -21.85
C VAL A 415 -60.24 -35.14 -22.95
N GLY A 416 -60.11 -36.42 -22.58
CA GLY A 416 -60.15 -37.56 -23.51
C GLY A 416 -58.88 -37.78 -24.37
N ASP A 417 -58.07 -36.73 -24.57
CA ASP A 417 -56.80 -36.77 -25.29
C ASP A 417 -55.61 -36.52 -24.35
N LYS A 418 -54.66 -37.46 -24.35
CA LYS A 418 -53.44 -37.41 -23.55
C LYS A 418 -52.50 -36.26 -23.93
N GLN A 419 -52.39 -35.93 -25.21
CA GLN A 419 -51.55 -34.83 -25.67
C GLN A 419 -52.15 -33.49 -25.28
N LEU A 420 -53.47 -33.33 -25.47
CA LEU A 420 -54.19 -32.12 -25.12
C LEU A 420 -54.25 -31.90 -23.60
N ALA A 421 -54.47 -32.97 -22.81
CA ALA A 421 -54.40 -32.92 -21.35
C ALA A 421 -53.01 -32.47 -20.87
N LYS A 422 -51.95 -33.01 -21.46
CA LYS A 422 -50.58 -32.57 -21.16
C LYS A 422 -50.35 -31.11 -21.51
N LYS A 423 -50.84 -30.67 -22.67
CA LYS A 423 -50.75 -29.29 -23.14
C LYS A 423 -51.47 -28.31 -22.20
N ILE A 424 -52.71 -28.61 -21.81
CA ILE A 424 -53.51 -27.81 -20.85
C ILE A 424 -52.79 -27.65 -19.51
N VAL A 425 -52.20 -28.73 -18.98
CA VAL A 425 -51.45 -28.66 -17.72
C VAL A 425 -50.15 -27.89 -17.87
N GLN A 426 -49.41 -28.08 -18.96
CA GLN A 426 -48.18 -27.33 -19.24
C GLN A 426 -48.44 -25.83 -19.35
N LEU A 427 -49.58 -25.44 -19.90
CA LEU A 427 -50.06 -24.06 -19.99
C LEU A 427 -50.72 -23.56 -18.68
N GLY A 428 -50.74 -24.37 -17.60
CA GLY A 428 -51.35 -23.98 -16.33
C GLY A 428 -52.88 -23.84 -16.35
N LEU A 429 -53.54 -24.17 -17.47
CA LEU A 429 -54.97 -23.99 -17.73
C LEU A 429 -55.88 -25.00 -17.01
N HIS A 430 -55.30 -25.96 -16.28
CA HIS A 430 -56.05 -26.96 -15.49
C HIS A 430 -56.93 -26.36 -14.39
N ARG A 431 -56.66 -25.12 -13.95
CA ARG A 431 -57.46 -24.40 -12.95
C ARG A 431 -58.77 -23.88 -13.54
N ASP A 432 -58.74 -23.51 -14.81
CA ASP A 432 -59.86 -22.91 -15.55
C ASP A 432 -60.53 -23.95 -16.47
N LEU A 433 -60.27 -25.24 -16.23
CA LEU A 433 -60.66 -26.34 -17.11
C LEU A 433 -62.18 -26.40 -17.34
N GLN A 434 -62.99 -26.10 -16.33
CA GLN A 434 -64.45 -26.09 -16.50
C GLN A 434 -64.94 -24.96 -17.41
N GLU A 435 -64.40 -23.75 -17.27
CA GLU A 435 -64.71 -22.63 -18.17
C GLU A 435 -64.25 -22.92 -19.60
N ILE A 436 -63.05 -23.50 -19.77
CA ILE A 436 -62.52 -23.88 -21.08
C ILE A 436 -63.40 -24.95 -21.74
N LEU A 437 -63.86 -25.96 -20.97
CA LEU A 437 -64.76 -26.99 -21.47
C LEU A 437 -66.12 -26.40 -21.87
N GLN A 438 -66.65 -25.43 -21.13
CA GLN A 438 -67.90 -24.75 -21.47
C GLN A 438 -67.77 -23.94 -22.78
N LEU A 439 -66.70 -23.16 -22.90
CA LEU A 439 -66.38 -22.34 -24.07
C LEU A 439 -66.03 -23.17 -25.32
N SER A 440 -65.52 -24.39 -25.14
CA SER A 440 -65.25 -25.32 -26.23
C SER A 440 -66.50 -25.92 -26.88
N ARG A 441 -67.62 -25.96 -26.14
CA ARG A 441 -68.92 -26.43 -26.67
C ARG A 441 -69.51 -25.44 -27.65
N GLU A 442 -69.30 -24.15 -27.43
CA GLU A 442 -69.75 -23.05 -28.31
C GLU A 442 -68.93 -22.98 -29.59
N SER A 443 -67.62 -23.19 -29.49
CA SER A 443 -66.68 -23.14 -30.61
C SER A 443 -66.51 -24.47 -31.37
N ARG A 444 -67.24 -25.52 -30.97
CA ARG A 444 -67.22 -26.89 -31.54
C ARG A 444 -65.85 -27.58 -31.62
N SER A 445 -64.80 -27.02 -31.01
CA SER A 445 -63.44 -27.59 -31.01
C SER A 445 -62.63 -27.12 -29.81
N LEU A 446 -62.44 -28.01 -28.83
CA LEU A 446 -61.59 -27.80 -27.65
C LEU A 446 -60.15 -27.45 -28.04
N ASN A 447 -59.64 -28.05 -29.11
CA ASN A 447 -58.26 -27.83 -29.56
C ASN A 447 -58.06 -26.40 -30.10
N ASN A 448 -59.06 -25.85 -30.80
CA ASN A 448 -59.00 -24.48 -31.30
C ASN A 448 -59.09 -23.46 -30.17
N THR A 449 -59.98 -23.68 -29.19
CA THR A 449 -60.08 -22.82 -27.99
C THR A 449 -58.77 -22.82 -27.21
N VAL A 450 -58.20 -24.00 -26.94
CA VAL A 450 -56.92 -24.15 -26.23
C VAL A 450 -55.78 -23.49 -27.01
N SER A 451 -55.74 -23.61 -28.33
CA SER A 451 -54.70 -22.97 -29.16
C SER A 451 -54.83 -21.44 -29.21
N GLY A 452 -56.06 -20.90 -29.10
CA GLY A 452 -56.28 -19.45 -28.93
C GLY A 452 -55.80 -18.94 -27.58
N LEU A 453 -56.16 -19.65 -26.50
CA LEU A 453 -55.76 -19.31 -25.12
C LEU A 453 -54.26 -19.52 -24.87
N GLU A 454 -53.64 -20.47 -25.58
CA GLU A 454 -52.20 -20.71 -25.59
C GLU A 454 -51.42 -19.44 -25.95
N LYS A 455 -51.90 -18.65 -26.92
CA LYS A 455 -51.26 -17.38 -27.30
C LYS A 455 -51.18 -16.41 -26.12
N TYR A 456 -52.28 -16.23 -25.39
CA TYR A 456 -52.34 -15.38 -24.20
C TYR A 456 -51.42 -15.88 -23.08
N HIS A 457 -51.38 -17.20 -22.87
CA HIS A 457 -50.48 -17.82 -21.89
C HIS A 457 -49.00 -17.64 -22.24
N ILE A 458 -48.62 -17.89 -23.50
CA ILE A 458 -47.25 -17.73 -23.98
C ILE A 458 -46.82 -16.26 -23.87
N THR A 459 -47.68 -15.31 -24.22
CA THR A 459 -47.40 -13.88 -24.06
C THR A 459 -47.15 -13.52 -22.59
N GLY A 460 -48.03 -13.93 -21.67
CA GLY A 460 -47.87 -13.64 -20.25
C GLY A 460 -46.63 -14.31 -19.62
N SER A 461 -46.36 -15.57 -19.96
CA SER A 461 -45.18 -16.29 -19.45
C SER A 461 -43.86 -15.77 -20.04
N THR A 462 -43.85 -15.34 -21.30
CA THR A 462 -42.70 -14.69 -21.93
C THR A 462 -42.40 -13.34 -21.29
N LEU A 463 -43.43 -12.53 -21.02
CA LEU A 463 -43.29 -11.25 -20.34
C LEU A 463 -42.70 -11.40 -18.93
N ARG A 464 -43.16 -12.42 -18.19
CA ARG A 464 -42.60 -12.80 -16.90
C ARG A 464 -41.13 -13.22 -17.02
N SER A 465 -40.80 -14.07 -18.00
CA SER A 465 -39.43 -14.53 -18.23
C SER A 465 -38.48 -13.34 -18.46
N ILE A 466 -38.90 -12.38 -19.28
CA ILE A 466 -38.16 -11.12 -19.50
C ILE A 466 -37.99 -10.35 -18.20
N GLN A 467 -39.06 -10.14 -17.41
CA GLN A 467 -38.99 -9.42 -16.14
C GLN A 467 -38.05 -10.10 -15.12
N VAL A 468 -38.11 -11.43 -15.02
CA VAL A 468 -37.24 -12.21 -14.13
C VAL A 468 -35.78 -12.09 -14.57
N CYS A 469 -35.50 -12.22 -15.87
CA CYS A 469 -34.15 -12.08 -16.40
C CYS A 469 -33.60 -10.65 -16.23
N ALA A 470 -34.42 -9.63 -16.48
CA ALA A 470 -34.06 -8.23 -16.31
C ALA A 470 -33.77 -7.89 -14.85
N LYS A 471 -34.58 -8.39 -13.92
CA LYS A 471 -34.32 -8.26 -12.48
C LYS A 471 -33.01 -8.94 -12.08
N ARG A 472 -32.75 -10.15 -12.59
CA ARG A 472 -31.50 -10.87 -12.35
C ARG A 472 -30.27 -10.10 -12.84
N ILE A 473 -30.36 -9.46 -14.01
CA ILE A 473 -29.29 -8.57 -14.53
C ILE A 473 -29.09 -7.37 -13.59
N ALA A 474 -30.17 -6.73 -13.14
CA ALA A 474 -30.08 -5.58 -12.24
C ALA A 474 -29.42 -5.96 -10.90
N ASP A 475 -29.79 -7.11 -10.32
CA ASP A 475 -29.21 -7.62 -9.07
C ASP A 475 -27.72 -7.97 -9.25
N MET A 476 -27.34 -8.54 -10.40
CA MET A 476 -25.94 -8.85 -10.73
C MET A 476 -25.09 -7.60 -10.92
N VAL A 477 -25.61 -6.58 -11.63
CA VAL A 477 -24.94 -5.28 -11.80
C VAL A 477 -24.81 -4.54 -10.47
N LYS A 478 -25.82 -4.62 -9.59
CA LYS A 478 -25.76 -4.06 -8.23
C LYS A 478 -24.61 -4.70 -7.42
N SER A 479 -24.49 -6.03 -7.50
CA SER A 479 -23.42 -6.80 -6.82
C SER A 479 -22.03 -6.45 -7.37
N LEU A 480 -21.89 -6.30 -8.69
CA LEU A 480 -20.64 -5.86 -9.35
C LEU A 480 -20.24 -4.44 -9.01
N LYS A 481 -21.20 -3.55 -8.80
CA LYS A 481 -20.94 -2.16 -8.42
C LYS A 481 -20.22 -2.08 -7.05
N GLY A 482 -20.33 -3.10 -6.20
CA GLY A 482 -19.52 -3.21 -4.97
C GLY A 482 -18.02 -3.36 -5.24
N TYR A 483 -17.64 -4.08 -6.32
CA TYR A 483 -16.25 -4.34 -6.71
C TYR A 483 -15.59 -3.19 -7.49
N ALA A 484 -16.39 -2.36 -8.18
CA ALA A 484 -15.92 -1.30 -9.06
C ALA A 484 -15.95 0.10 -8.41
N ARG A 485 -16.27 0.21 -7.12
CA ARG A 485 -16.13 1.50 -6.42
C ARG A 485 -14.64 1.85 -6.41
N PRO A 486 -14.25 3.08 -6.80
CA PRO A 486 -12.89 3.55 -6.56
C PRO A 486 -12.63 3.40 -5.06
N ASP A 487 -11.45 2.87 -4.72
CA ASP A 487 -11.05 2.54 -3.35
C ASP A 487 -11.40 3.70 -2.41
N ASP A 488 -12.54 3.59 -1.73
CA ASP A 488 -12.85 4.47 -0.62
C ASP A 488 -12.01 3.89 0.51
N GLU A 489 -10.78 4.39 0.67
CA GLU A 489 -9.84 4.04 1.73
C GLU A 489 -10.38 4.39 3.14
N LYS A 490 -11.66 4.73 3.24
CA LYS A 490 -12.36 5.08 4.45
C LYS A 490 -13.06 3.85 5.01
N MET A 491 -12.90 3.69 6.32
CA MET A 491 -13.62 2.68 7.09
C MET A 491 -15.11 3.05 7.16
N HIS A 492 -15.97 2.08 6.84
CA HIS A 492 -17.43 2.20 6.90
C HIS A 492 -17.99 1.22 7.94
N LYS A 493 -19.06 1.62 8.64
CA LYS A 493 -19.84 0.67 9.44
C LYS A 493 -20.75 -0.12 8.51
N VAL A 494 -20.54 -1.43 8.45
CA VAL A 494 -21.21 -2.31 7.49
C VAL A 494 -21.69 -3.59 8.18
N ASP A 495 -22.83 -4.09 7.73
CA ASP A 495 -23.29 -5.44 8.03
C ASP A 495 -22.49 -6.45 7.19
N ILE A 496 -21.69 -7.28 7.86
CA ILE A 496 -20.85 -8.29 7.22
C ILE A 496 -21.70 -9.36 6.52
N HIS A 497 -22.93 -9.62 6.97
CA HIS A 497 -23.80 -10.59 6.33
C HIS A 497 -24.16 -10.18 4.91
N GLU A 498 -24.38 -8.89 4.64
CA GLU A 498 -24.62 -8.39 3.28
C GLU A 498 -23.44 -8.69 2.35
N GLY A 499 -22.20 -8.43 2.80
CA GLY A 499 -21.01 -8.69 1.99
C GLY A 499 -20.77 -10.18 1.69
N ILE A 500 -21.09 -11.07 2.62
CA ILE A 500 -21.02 -12.53 2.41
C ILE A 500 -22.09 -12.97 1.42
N GLU A 501 -23.34 -12.49 1.57
CA GLU A 501 -24.45 -12.82 0.67
C GLU A 501 -24.18 -12.36 -0.76
N ASP A 502 -23.69 -11.13 -0.95
CA ASP A 502 -23.28 -10.61 -2.25
C ASP A 502 -22.23 -11.51 -2.91
N THR A 503 -21.29 -12.04 -2.11
CA THR A 503 -20.24 -12.95 -2.60
C THR A 503 -20.82 -14.32 -2.97
N LEU A 504 -21.76 -14.85 -2.19
CA LEU A 504 -22.43 -16.11 -2.50
C LEU A 504 -23.25 -16.04 -3.79
N VAL A 505 -23.88 -14.89 -4.06
CA VAL A 505 -24.61 -14.66 -5.32
C VAL A 505 -23.66 -14.77 -6.52
N ILE A 506 -22.45 -14.23 -6.41
CA ILE A 506 -21.43 -14.33 -7.47
C ILE A 506 -21.04 -15.79 -7.75
N PHE A 507 -20.95 -16.62 -6.71
CA PHE A 507 -20.62 -18.04 -6.83
C PHE A 507 -21.83 -18.97 -7.04
N GLU A 508 -23.05 -18.43 -7.22
CA GLU A 508 -24.31 -19.20 -7.34
C GLU A 508 -24.18 -20.37 -8.33
N ASN A 509 -23.57 -20.14 -9.50
CA ASN A 509 -23.45 -21.16 -10.52
C ASN A 509 -22.47 -22.28 -10.23
N ARG A 510 -21.44 -22.02 -9.41
CA ARG A 510 -20.51 -23.05 -8.95
C ARG A 510 -21.10 -23.78 -7.74
N LEU A 511 -21.86 -23.08 -6.91
CA LEU A 511 -22.50 -23.63 -5.72
C LEU A 511 -23.80 -24.40 -6.00
N LYS A 512 -24.46 -24.20 -7.16
CA LYS A 512 -25.73 -24.89 -7.49
C LYS A 512 -25.69 -26.42 -7.50
N LEU A 513 -24.50 -26.99 -7.66
CA LEU A 513 -24.25 -28.45 -7.62
C LEU A 513 -23.92 -28.96 -6.21
N HIS A 514 -23.84 -28.05 -5.24
CA HIS A 514 -23.31 -28.25 -3.89
C HIS A 514 -24.32 -27.78 -2.84
N GLN A 515 -24.18 -28.22 -1.59
CA GLN A 515 -25.08 -27.81 -0.51
C GLN A 515 -24.49 -26.61 0.25
N VAL A 516 -25.23 -25.51 0.34
CA VAL A 516 -24.82 -24.33 1.13
C VAL A 516 -25.72 -24.19 2.36
N ILE A 517 -25.13 -24.21 3.55
CA ILE A 517 -25.81 -24.07 4.85
C ILE A 517 -25.40 -22.75 5.49
N LYS A 518 -26.37 -21.97 5.97
CA LYS A 518 -26.16 -20.63 6.54
C LYS A 518 -26.73 -20.58 7.96
N GLU A 519 -25.87 -20.31 8.95
CA GLU A 519 -26.22 -20.22 10.36
C GLU A 519 -25.73 -18.88 10.93
N TYR A 520 -26.45 -17.81 10.60
CA TYR A 520 -26.08 -16.45 11.02
C TYR A 520 -26.64 -16.13 12.41
N GLN A 521 -25.75 -15.88 13.37
CA GLN A 521 -26.12 -15.18 14.60
C GLN A 521 -26.07 -13.66 14.37
N PRO A 522 -26.91 -12.87 15.07
CA PRO A 522 -26.91 -11.42 14.94
C PRO A 522 -25.57 -10.83 15.36
N LEU A 523 -24.97 -10.06 14.45
CA LEU A 523 -23.73 -9.30 14.67
C LEU A 523 -24.04 -7.80 14.60
N PRO A 524 -23.32 -6.95 15.38
CA PRO A 524 -23.39 -5.51 15.19
C PRO A 524 -22.69 -5.09 13.89
N GLU A 525 -23.02 -3.91 13.38
CA GLU A 525 -22.27 -3.30 12.28
C GLU A 525 -20.80 -3.13 12.66
N ILE A 526 -19.90 -3.59 11.77
CA ILE A 526 -18.46 -3.58 12.00
C ILE A 526 -17.84 -2.44 11.19
N LEU A 527 -16.94 -1.68 11.82
CA LEU A 527 -16.17 -0.63 11.15
C LEU A 527 -15.04 -1.28 10.34
N CYS A 528 -15.15 -1.28 9.01
CA CYS A 528 -14.23 -1.98 8.12
C CYS A 528 -14.12 -1.33 6.73
N LEU A 529 -13.09 -1.71 5.97
CA LEU A 529 -12.97 -1.47 4.52
C LEU A 529 -13.78 -2.55 3.78
N PRO A 530 -14.97 -2.23 3.24
CA PRO A 530 -15.89 -3.26 2.75
C PRO A 530 -15.34 -4.05 1.56
N ILE A 531 -14.66 -3.36 0.64
CA ILE A 531 -14.04 -3.96 -0.56
C ILE A 531 -12.95 -4.95 -0.15
N ALA A 532 -12.13 -4.59 0.83
CA ALA A 532 -11.06 -5.45 1.31
C ALA A 532 -11.64 -6.72 1.98
N LEU A 533 -12.67 -6.60 2.82
CA LEU A 533 -13.33 -7.78 3.40
C LEU A 533 -14.01 -8.65 2.33
N GLN A 534 -14.57 -8.04 1.29
CA GLN A 534 -15.20 -8.78 0.20
C GLN A 534 -14.19 -9.64 -0.57
N GLN A 535 -12.94 -9.18 -0.70
CA GLN A 535 -11.84 -9.98 -1.23
C GLN A 535 -11.54 -11.20 -0.34
N VAL A 536 -11.63 -11.04 0.99
CA VAL A 536 -11.46 -12.16 1.93
C VAL A 536 -12.56 -13.21 1.73
N TRP A 537 -13.83 -12.80 1.70
CA TRP A 537 -14.95 -13.72 1.47
C TRP A 537 -14.80 -14.47 0.14
N THR A 538 -14.42 -13.75 -0.91
CA THR A 538 -14.22 -14.32 -2.25
C THR A 538 -13.14 -15.40 -2.24
N ASN A 539 -12.01 -15.14 -1.61
CA ASN A 539 -10.90 -16.09 -1.53
C ASN A 539 -11.27 -17.32 -0.70
N LEU A 540 -11.91 -17.14 0.46
CA LEU A 540 -12.30 -18.26 1.32
C LEU A 540 -13.35 -19.15 0.66
N ILE A 541 -14.39 -18.55 0.05
CA ILE A 541 -15.44 -19.30 -0.64
C ILE A 541 -14.89 -19.98 -1.89
N SER A 542 -14.05 -19.32 -2.68
CA SER A 542 -13.43 -19.93 -3.87
C SER A 542 -12.55 -21.12 -3.50
N ASN A 543 -11.75 -20.99 -2.44
CA ASN A 543 -10.90 -22.09 -1.94
C ASN A 543 -11.73 -23.28 -1.43
N ALA A 544 -12.84 -23.02 -0.73
CA ALA A 544 -13.77 -24.07 -0.32
C ALA A 544 -14.37 -24.81 -1.53
N ILE A 545 -14.82 -24.06 -2.55
CA ILE A 545 -15.38 -24.66 -3.77
C ILE A 545 -14.35 -25.51 -4.52
N ASP A 546 -13.10 -25.04 -4.58
CA ASP A 546 -12.02 -25.76 -5.25
C ASP A 546 -11.64 -27.06 -4.54
N ALA A 547 -11.91 -27.14 -3.23
CA ALA A 547 -11.63 -28.32 -2.40
C ALA A 547 -12.76 -29.35 -2.38
N PHE A 548 -13.95 -29.02 -2.91
CA PHE A 548 -15.13 -29.88 -2.82
C PHE A 548 -14.95 -31.24 -3.52
N PRO A 549 -15.52 -32.32 -2.94
CA PRO A 549 -15.79 -33.57 -3.67
C PRO A 549 -16.97 -33.40 -4.65
N GLU A 550 -17.34 -34.44 -5.41
CA GLU A 550 -18.46 -34.41 -6.39
C GLU A 550 -19.78 -33.85 -5.82
N LYS A 551 -20.00 -33.97 -4.49
CA LYS A 551 -21.09 -33.34 -3.74
C LYS A 551 -20.57 -32.66 -2.47
N GLY A 552 -19.81 -31.59 -2.66
CA GLY A 552 -19.40 -30.70 -1.59
C GLY A 552 -20.53 -29.98 -0.83
N CYS A 553 -20.19 -29.56 0.38
CA CYS A 553 -21.01 -28.79 1.30
C CYS A 553 -20.18 -27.63 1.87
N LEU A 554 -20.74 -26.42 1.84
CA LEU A 554 -20.20 -25.25 2.51
C LEU A 554 -21.17 -24.80 3.60
N LYS A 555 -20.68 -24.77 4.84
CA LYS A 555 -21.40 -24.23 5.99
C LYS A 555 -20.75 -22.91 6.41
N ILE A 556 -21.56 -21.86 6.48
CA ILE A 556 -21.13 -20.54 6.96
C ILE A 556 -21.88 -20.23 8.25
N SER A 557 -21.15 -19.98 9.32
CA SER A 557 -21.72 -19.60 10.62
C SER A 557 -21.06 -18.36 11.18
N THR A 558 -21.84 -17.51 11.83
CA THR A 558 -21.32 -16.33 12.53
C THR A 558 -21.65 -16.39 14.01
N GLU A 559 -20.73 -15.92 14.86
CA GLU A 559 -20.95 -15.81 16.30
C GLU A 559 -20.17 -14.64 16.90
N THR A 560 -20.58 -14.21 18.10
CA THR A 560 -19.82 -13.23 18.88
C THR A 560 -18.92 -13.95 19.89
N ALA A 561 -17.65 -13.57 19.93
CA ALA A 561 -16.66 -14.16 20.82
C ALA A 561 -15.89 -13.06 21.56
N ARG A 562 -15.49 -13.33 22.81
CA ARG A 562 -14.71 -12.38 23.62
C ARG A 562 -13.33 -12.94 23.88
N LYS A 563 -12.29 -12.19 23.51
CA LYS A 563 -10.87 -12.57 23.70
C LYS A 563 -10.11 -11.37 24.25
N HIS A 564 -9.33 -11.56 25.33
CA HIS A 564 -8.53 -10.50 25.97
C HIS A 564 -9.29 -9.18 26.23
N ALA A 565 -10.49 -9.28 26.82
CA ALA A 565 -11.40 -8.16 27.13
C ALA A 565 -11.99 -7.37 25.95
N LYS A 566 -11.65 -7.70 24.69
CA LYS A 566 -12.26 -7.16 23.46
C LYS A 566 -13.31 -8.11 22.86
N ASN A 567 -14.31 -7.54 22.20
CA ASN A 567 -15.34 -8.29 21.49
C ASN A 567 -14.92 -8.50 20.03
N PHE A 568 -15.17 -9.70 19.52
CA PHE A 568 -14.87 -10.10 18.15
C PHE A 568 -16.09 -10.74 17.51
N ALA A 569 -16.31 -10.41 16.24
CA ALA A 569 -17.16 -11.19 15.36
C ALA A 569 -16.31 -12.33 14.80
N ARG A 570 -16.78 -13.57 15.00
CA ARG A 570 -16.16 -14.77 14.47
C ARG A 570 -17.02 -15.26 13.31
N ILE A 571 -16.43 -15.31 12.12
CA ILE A 571 -17.08 -15.80 10.89
C ILE A 571 -16.37 -17.08 10.48
N ILE A 572 -17.12 -18.18 10.38
CA ILE A 572 -16.60 -19.52 10.19
C ILE A 572 -17.08 -20.03 8.82
N PHE A 573 -16.14 -20.38 7.95
CA PHE A 573 -16.38 -21.04 6.68
C PHE A 573 -15.88 -22.48 6.80
N GLU A 574 -16.80 -23.43 6.78
CA GLU A 574 -16.50 -24.86 6.89
C GLU A 574 -16.87 -25.57 5.59
N ASP A 575 -15.90 -26.24 4.98
CA ASP A 575 -16.11 -27.12 3.84
C ASP A 575 -15.80 -28.58 4.19
N ASN A 576 -16.45 -29.51 3.48
CA ASN A 576 -16.17 -30.94 3.55
C ASN A 576 -15.21 -31.41 2.44
N GLY A 577 -14.25 -30.55 2.08
CA GLY A 577 -13.26 -30.84 1.05
C GLY A 577 -12.17 -31.81 1.51
N HIS A 578 -11.13 -31.97 0.69
CA HIS A 578 -10.01 -32.87 0.94
C HIS A 578 -9.12 -32.51 2.16
N GLY A 579 -9.41 -31.40 2.86
CA GLY A 579 -8.67 -30.98 4.05
C GLY A 579 -7.23 -30.53 3.79
N ILE A 580 -6.55 -30.13 4.88
CA ILE A 580 -5.17 -29.63 4.90
C ILE A 580 -4.34 -30.42 5.95
N PRO A 581 -3.27 -31.10 5.55
CA PRO A 581 -2.34 -31.77 6.47
C PRO A 581 -1.71 -30.81 7.48
N GLU A 582 -1.50 -31.28 8.71
CA GLU A 582 -1.00 -30.46 9.83
C GLU A 582 0.36 -29.80 9.54
N GLU A 583 1.26 -30.52 8.85
CA GLU A 583 2.57 -30.02 8.41
C GLU A 583 2.47 -28.82 7.45
N LYS A 584 1.38 -28.76 6.66
CA LYS A 584 1.18 -27.74 5.63
C LYS A 584 0.36 -26.54 6.12
N ARG A 585 -0.30 -26.62 7.29
CA ARG A 585 -1.19 -25.56 7.81
C ARG A 585 -0.49 -24.21 8.03
N LYS A 586 0.81 -24.19 8.32
CA LYS A 586 1.58 -22.94 8.43
C LYS A 586 2.01 -22.40 7.05
N GLN A 587 2.29 -23.30 6.11
CA GLN A 587 2.79 -22.98 4.77
C GLN A 587 1.70 -22.43 3.84
N ILE A 588 0.42 -22.75 4.06
CA ILE A 588 -0.69 -22.22 3.23
C ILE A 588 -0.81 -20.69 3.24
N PHE A 589 -0.19 -20.03 4.21
CA PHE A 589 -0.17 -18.58 4.33
C PHE A 589 1.14 -17.95 3.81
N GLU A 590 2.13 -18.78 3.41
CA GLU A 590 3.37 -18.30 2.81
C GLU A 590 3.14 -17.81 1.38
N LEU A 591 3.89 -16.78 0.97
CA LEU A 591 3.81 -16.22 -0.38
C LEU A 591 4.16 -17.29 -1.43
N ASN A 592 3.38 -17.34 -2.50
CA ASN A 592 3.53 -18.26 -3.63
C ASN A 592 3.26 -19.75 -3.31
N TYR A 593 2.70 -20.05 -2.14
CA TYR A 593 2.30 -21.41 -1.83
C TYR A 593 0.99 -21.76 -2.54
N THR A 594 1.06 -22.68 -3.52
CA THR A 594 -0.12 -23.13 -4.27
C THR A 594 -0.11 -24.64 -4.48
N THR A 595 -1.28 -25.25 -4.34
CA THR A 595 -1.52 -26.68 -4.62
C THR A 595 -2.19 -26.90 -5.98
N LYS A 596 -2.45 -25.83 -6.76
CA LYS A 596 -3.13 -25.89 -8.06
C LYS A 596 -2.11 -26.16 -9.18
N LYS A 597 -2.38 -27.16 -10.04
CA LYS A 597 -1.53 -27.52 -11.20
C LYS A 597 -1.46 -26.38 -12.24
N GLU A 598 -0.32 -26.26 -12.92
CA GLU A 598 -0.10 -25.35 -14.06
C GLU A 598 -1.26 -25.43 -15.06
N GLY A 599 -2.10 -24.38 -15.09
CA GLY A 599 -3.32 -24.31 -15.90
C GLY A 599 -4.53 -23.73 -15.16
N ASN A 600 -4.65 -23.97 -13.86
CA ASN A 600 -5.58 -23.25 -12.98
C ASN A 600 -4.77 -22.25 -12.15
N PHE A 601 -4.87 -20.95 -12.46
CA PHE A 601 -4.06 -19.89 -11.87
C PHE A 601 -4.36 -19.71 -10.36
N GLY A 602 -3.73 -20.53 -9.52
CA GLY A 602 -3.51 -20.22 -8.11
C GLY A 602 -2.08 -19.73 -7.97
N LEU A 603 -1.87 -18.41 -7.97
CA LEU A 603 -0.54 -17.82 -7.73
C LEU A 603 -0.04 -18.07 -6.29
N GLY A 604 -0.90 -18.58 -5.39
CA GLY A 604 -0.54 -18.85 -4.01
C GLY A 604 -0.44 -17.61 -3.14
N ILE A 605 -1.14 -16.53 -3.51
CA ILE A 605 -1.07 -15.22 -2.83
C ILE A 605 -2.38 -14.95 -2.07
N GLY A 606 -3.53 -15.43 -2.55
CA GLY A 606 -4.84 -15.13 -1.97
C GLY A 606 -5.01 -15.29 -0.45
N LEU A 607 -4.51 -16.36 0.18
CA LEU A 607 -4.59 -16.51 1.65
C LEU A 607 -3.65 -15.57 2.41
N SER A 608 -2.48 -15.24 1.84
CA SER A 608 -1.56 -14.25 2.41
C SER A 608 -2.16 -12.84 2.36
N VAL A 609 -2.89 -12.50 1.29
CA VAL A 609 -3.64 -11.24 1.20
C VAL A 609 -4.76 -11.21 2.21
N CYS A 610 -5.48 -12.31 2.41
CA CYS A 610 -6.52 -12.37 3.44
C CYS A 610 -5.96 -12.09 4.84
N GLN A 611 -4.79 -12.64 5.19
CA GLN A 611 -4.14 -12.33 6.47
C GLN A 611 -3.77 -10.86 6.60
N GLN A 612 -3.22 -10.25 5.55
CA GLN A 612 -2.86 -8.83 5.57
C GLN A 612 -4.08 -7.93 5.72
N ILE A 613 -5.16 -8.22 4.98
CA ILE A 613 -6.42 -7.47 5.10
C ILE A 613 -6.95 -7.62 6.53
N MET A 614 -6.92 -8.83 7.12
CA MET A 614 -7.35 -9.01 8.50
C MET A 614 -6.47 -8.23 9.48
N ALA A 615 -5.16 -8.23 9.29
CA ALA A 615 -4.22 -7.48 10.13
C ALA A 615 -4.49 -5.96 10.09
N GLN A 616 -4.81 -5.41 8.91
CA GLN A 616 -5.22 -4.00 8.76
C GLN A 616 -6.49 -3.66 9.56
N HIS A 617 -7.37 -4.65 9.76
CA HIS A 617 -8.60 -4.51 10.54
C HIS A 617 -8.40 -4.88 12.03
N GLY A 618 -7.18 -5.16 12.47
CA GLY A 618 -6.88 -5.63 13.83
C GLY A 618 -7.41 -7.03 14.15
N GLY A 619 -7.69 -7.81 13.09
CA GLY A 619 -8.19 -9.18 13.13
C GLY A 619 -7.16 -10.22 12.65
N TRP A 620 -7.55 -11.49 12.61
CA TRP A 620 -6.72 -12.57 12.06
C TRP A 620 -7.57 -13.74 11.53
N ILE A 621 -6.93 -14.69 10.85
CA ILE A 621 -7.55 -15.91 10.34
C ILE A 621 -6.93 -17.13 11.02
N GLU A 622 -7.77 -18.01 11.55
CA GLU A 622 -7.38 -19.33 12.09
C GLU A 622 -7.84 -20.44 11.14
N VAL A 623 -7.09 -21.53 11.13
CA VAL A 623 -7.37 -22.73 10.32
C VAL A 623 -7.48 -23.94 11.23
N GLU A 624 -8.60 -24.63 11.13
CA GLU A 624 -8.83 -25.96 11.69
C GLU A 624 -9.16 -26.90 10.54
N SER A 625 -8.43 -27.99 10.35
CA SER A 625 -8.71 -28.89 9.22
C SER A 625 -8.28 -30.32 9.52
N SER A 626 -9.06 -31.28 9.06
CA SER A 626 -8.74 -32.71 9.12
C SER A 626 -8.59 -33.23 7.68
N PRO A 627 -7.49 -33.90 7.32
CA PRO A 627 -7.28 -34.42 5.97
C PRO A 627 -8.44 -35.34 5.55
N GLU A 628 -8.93 -35.15 4.33
CA GLU A 628 -10.04 -35.91 3.71
C GLU A 628 -11.39 -35.81 4.46
N GLU A 629 -11.53 -34.90 5.43
CA GLU A 629 -12.79 -34.71 6.17
C GLU A 629 -13.33 -33.29 6.03
N TYR A 630 -12.56 -32.27 6.43
CA TYR A 630 -13.03 -30.89 6.42
C TYR A 630 -11.90 -29.85 6.50
N THR A 631 -12.22 -28.63 6.05
CA THR A 631 -11.43 -27.42 6.34
C THR A 631 -12.35 -26.37 6.92
N ARG A 632 -11.90 -25.73 8.00
CA ARG A 632 -12.61 -24.64 8.67
C ARG A 632 -11.69 -23.43 8.74
N MET A 633 -12.07 -22.39 8.00
CA MET A 633 -11.43 -21.08 8.00
C MET A 633 -12.21 -20.17 8.95
N ILE A 634 -11.55 -19.64 9.98
CA ILE A 634 -12.17 -18.85 11.04
C ILE A 634 -11.61 -17.43 10.98
N VAL A 635 -12.45 -16.47 10.62
CA VAL A 635 -12.11 -15.05 10.57
C VAL A 635 -12.51 -14.36 11.86
N TRP A 636 -11.57 -13.64 12.47
CA TRP A 636 -11.76 -12.87 13.70
C TRP A 636 -11.69 -11.38 13.40
N LEU A 637 -12.79 -10.65 13.60
CA LEU A 637 -12.86 -9.20 13.39
C LEU A 637 -13.25 -8.48 14.69
N PRO A 638 -12.47 -7.49 15.17
CA PRO A 638 -12.83 -6.74 16.37
C PRO A 638 -14.03 -5.81 16.09
N PHE A 639 -14.90 -5.63 17.08
CA PHE A 639 -15.95 -4.61 17.05
C PHE A 639 -16.11 -3.91 18.39
N GLU A 640 -16.49 -2.63 18.36
CA GLU A 640 -16.83 -1.86 19.56
C GLU A 640 -18.34 -1.89 19.79
N GLN A 641 -18.76 -2.33 20.97
CA GLN A 641 -20.16 -2.24 21.39
C GLN A 641 -20.42 -0.80 21.84
N ASN A 642 -21.15 -0.03 21.04
CA ASN A 642 -21.68 1.25 21.51
C ASN A 642 -22.69 0.95 22.62
N ASN A 643 -22.27 1.07 23.88
CA ASN A 643 -23.19 1.13 24.99
C ASN A 643 -23.96 2.45 24.80
N PRO A 644 -25.31 2.45 24.62
CA PRO A 644 -26.03 3.70 24.57
C PRO A 644 -25.82 4.40 25.91
N ILE A 645 -25.09 5.51 25.88
CA ILE A 645 -24.95 6.39 27.04
C ILE A 645 -26.35 6.93 27.29
N HIS A 646 -27.07 6.33 28.24
CA HIS A 646 -28.18 6.99 28.89
C HIS A 646 -27.61 8.24 29.56
N LEU A 647 -27.69 9.38 28.85
CA LEU A 647 -27.60 10.70 29.43
C LEU A 647 -28.80 10.88 30.37
N THR A 648 -28.73 10.28 31.57
CA THR A 648 -29.55 10.71 32.70
C THR A 648 -29.10 12.12 33.04
N ASN A 649 -29.86 13.09 32.57
CA ASN A 649 -29.69 14.52 32.82
C ASN A 649 -30.03 14.80 34.30
N PRO A 650 -29.06 15.04 35.20
CA PRO A 650 -29.34 15.29 36.61
C PRO A 650 -29.30 16.81 36.81
N ASN A 651 -30.30 17.53 36.31
CA ASN A 651 -30.50 18.95 36.65
C ASN A 651 -31.88 19.46 36.17
N LYS A 652 -32.94 18.87 36.73
CA LYS A 652 -34.23 19.52 36.88
C LYS A 652 -34.83 19.11 38.22
N GLU A 653 -34.29 19.68 39.30
CA GLU A 653 -35.00 19.85 40.58
C GLU A 653 -34.20 20.83 41.46
N LYS A 654 -34.41 22.13 41.23
CA LYS A 654 -34.76 23.16 42.22
C LYS A 654 -34.75 24.55 41.59
#